data_AF-A0A2P6JR10-F1
#
_entry.id   AF-A0A2P6JR10-F1
#
_cell.length_a   1.000
_cell.length_b   1.000
_cell.length_c   1.000
_cell.angle_alpha   90.00
_cell.angle_beta   90.00
_cell.angle_gamma   90.00
#
_symmetry.space_group_name_H-M   'P 1'
#
loop_
_entity.id
_entity.type
_entity.pdbx_description
1 polymer ?
#
loop_
_entity_poly.entity_id
_entity_poly.type
_entity_poly.pdbx_seq_one_letter_code
_entity_poly.pdbx_strand_id
1 'polypeptide(L)'
;MAAFGLRGKSLLALLLACLLALLPAGLIGWQIVQKVHGHFAEAFAGNITQLNRERIYAPISRELALALRFARSEITRQWLLDEQDPAKRELFFREAEGYRRDFRDHAYFIAPLDSRNYYFNSDEETFSAEARYRIDASDPANAWFSASLATTDNYNLNVDHNPQLNTTRLWLNILVRDADGSPLALAGSGLDLSSFISEFITSKQPGVTPMILDRNGAIQAHQDPSLIALNSGADRQAQPATMLYSLLDGAAAVSALQQALAQAEDNPGSLQLLSLPLQGREQLLTLTYVPELNWHIANAIDLSTANIIGGQWLWPLLLVLVLMLLALTLVFAIGIERLLLRPLEQLRHSAQALAAGNYDVRLPSTRDDEIGELSDAFAVMVDKVRSHTRDLESRVQERTHKLEQANRDMASAHRKISDSIDYASLIQRSILPDRPLLDTLGDGHAVLWRPRDVVGGDFYLFRELAEQQYLLGVVDCAGHGVPGALMTMLAHAALSQAIGECPADDPAAMLQRSDEILRGMLSDTPQFRSLATSMDAGLVCVDMQARQIHFSGAKISLYYSDGEQVERLPGGRRALADKRVGEYHNAQVALHDNRTFYLCTDGFLDQAGGDQGFGFGNNRFADMLRRHASLPLAEQKNIFSDTLARYQGDYLQRDDITMLLFRFD
;
A
#
# COMPACT_ATOMS: atom_id res chain seq x y z
N MET A 1 -7.71 -9.92 -4.91
CA MET A 1 -7.57 -9.39 -3.53
C MET A 1 -6.23 -8.67 -3.35
N ALA A 2 -5.98 -7.59 -4.11
CA ALA A 2 -4.72 -6.83 -4.09
C ALA A 2 -4.97 -5.32 -3.95
N ALA A 3 -5.95 -4.91 -3.12
CA ALA A 3 -6.41 -3.52 -3.05
C ALA A 3 -6.11 -2.80 -1.72
N PHE A 4 -5.61 -3.49 -0.69
CA PHE A 4 -5.35 -2.86 0.61
C PHE A 4 -3.85 -2.82 0.90
N GLY A 5 -3.30 -1.61 1.06
CA GLY A 5 -1.96 -1.38 1.61
C GLY A 5 -1.84 -1.86 3.06
N LEU A 6 -0.66 -1.75 3.69
CA LEU A 6 -0.40 -2.25 5.05
C LEU A 6 -1.50 -1.82 6.03
N ARG A 7 -1.91 -0.55 5.97
CA ARG A 7 -3.00 0.05 6.77
C ARG A 7 -4.32 -0.73 6.67
N GLY A 8 -4.74 -1.07 5.46
CA GLY A 8 -5.98 -1.80 5.23
C GLY A 8 -5.89 -3.26 5.70
N LYS A 9 -4.72 -3.89 5.54
CA LYS A 9 -4.47 -5.25 6.03
C LYS A 9 -4.50 -5.33 7.56
N SER A 10 -3.88 -4.37 8.25
CA SER A 10 -3.88 -4.29 9.73
C SER A 10 -5.28 -4.07 10.30
N LEU A 11 -6.05 -3.16 9.70
CA LEU A 11 -7.43 -2.89 10.11
C LEU A 11 -8.35 -4.08 9.87
N LEU A 12 -8.21 -4.75 8.72
CA LEU A 12 -8.95 -5.96 8.40
C LEU A 12 -8.64 -7.07 9.42
N ALA A 13 -7.37 -7.27 9.75
CA ALA A 13 -6.94 -8.27 10.73
C ALA A 13 -7.52 -8.00 12.13
N LEU A 14 -7.52 -6.74 12.59
CA LEU A 14 -8.18 -6.37 13.84
C LEU A 14 -9.68 -6.63 13.80
N LEU A 15 -10.36 -6.21 12.73
CA LEU A 15 -11.79 -6.45 12.56
C LEU A 15 -12.12 -7.94 12.65
N LEU A 16 -11.33 -8.78 11.97
CA LEU A 16 -11.48 -10.23 11.99
C LEU A 16 -11.26 -10.81 13.39
N ALA A 17 -10.22 -10.35 14.11
CA ALA A 17 -9.96 -10.77 15.48
C ALA A 17 -11.10 -10.36 16.44
N CYS A 18 -11.63 -9.14 16.31
CA CYS A 18 -12.79 -8.68 17.07
C CYS A 18 -14.04 -9.52 16.77
N LEU A 19 -14.30 -9.82 15.50
CA LEU A 19 -15.42 -10.67 15.08
C LEU A 19 -15.31 -12.10 15.65
N LEU A 20 -14.09 -12.64 15.65
CA LEU A 20 -13.80 -13.97 16.18
C LEU A 20 -13.94 -14.03 17.71
N ALA A 21 -13.62 -12.94 18.41
CA ALA A 21 -13.84 -12.80 19.86
C ALA A 21 -15.31 -12.56 20.25
N LEU A 22 -16.11 -11.92 19.37
CA LEU A 22 -17.53 -11.67 19.61
C LEU A 22 -18.39 -12.93 19.58
N LEU A 23 -18.03 -13.93 18.77
CA LEU A 23 -18.75 -15.20 18.68
C LEU A 23 -18.91 -15.91 20.04
N PRO A 24 -17.83 -16.21 20.79
CA PRO A 24 -17.97 -16.84 22.10
C PRO A 24 -18.65 -15.92 23.12
N ALA A 25 -18.42 -14.60 23.07
CA ALA A 25 -19.09 -13.65 23.96
C ALA A 25 -20.61 -13.62 23.76
N GLY A 26 -21.07 -13.64 22.50
CA GLY A 26 -22.49 -13.72 22.16
C GLY A 26 -23.11 -15.05 22.62
N LEU A 27 -22.38 -16.16 22.49
CA LEU A 27 -22.84 -17.48 22.91
C LEU A 27 -22.97 -17.57 24.45
N ILE A 28 -22.00 -17.03 25.19
CA ILE A 28 -22.06 -16.90 26.65
C ILE A 28 -23.22 -15.98 27.07
N GLY A 29 -23.36 -14.82 26.43
CA GLY A 29 -24.45 -13.88 26.71
C GLY A 29 -25.83 -14.52 26.50
N TRP A 30 -26.01 -15.27 25.42
CA TRP A 30 -27.24 -16.00 25.15
C TRP A 30 -27.55 -17.06 26.22
N GLN A 31 -26.55 -17.83 26.65
CA GLN A 31 -26.71 -18.79 27.75
C GLN A 31 -27.07 -18.12 29.08
N ILE A 32 -26.45 -16.97 29.40
CA ILE A 32 -26.76 -16.20 30.60
C ILE A 32 -28.20 -15.71 30.56
N VAL A 33 -28.64 -15.11 29.45
CA VAL A 33 -30.01 -14.61 29.30
C VAL A 33 -31.03 -15.75 29.49
N GLN A 34 -30.78 -16.93 28.91
CA GLN A 34 -31.67 -18.09 29.10
C GLN A 34 -31.74 -18.56 30.56
N LYS A 35 -30.59 -18.69 31.24
CA LYS A 35 -30.55 -19.10 32.66
C LYS A 35 -31.22 -18.09 33.58
N VAL A 36 -30.98 -16.80 33.33
CA VAL A 36 -31.58 -15.70 34.07
C VAL A 36 -33.09 -15.72 33.88
N HIS A 37 -33.59 -15.85 32.66
CA HIS A 37 -35.02 -15.88 32.39
C HIS A 37 -35.74 -17.04 33.10
N GLY A 38 -35.14 -18.23 33.14
CA GLY A 38 -35.69 -19.38 33.88
C GLY A 38 -35.78 -19.12 35.38
N HIS A 39 -34.68 -18.66 36.00
CA HIS A 39 -34.66 -18.39 37.44
C HIS A 39 -35.63 -17.28 37.86
N PHE A 40 -35.71 -16.19 37.09
CA PHE A 40 -36.64 -15.10 37.37
C PHE A 40 -38.11 -15.52 37.15
N ALA A 41 -38.40 -16.41 36.21
CA ALA A 41 -39.74 -16.96 36.01
C ALA A 41 -40.21 -17.77 37.22
N GLU A 42 -39.38 -18.67 37.74
CA GLU A 42 -39.69 -19.47 38.93
C GLU A 42 -39.87 -18.57 40.17
N ALA A 43 -38.96 -17.62 40.38
CA ALA A 43 -39.03 -16.69 41.50
C ALA A 43 -40.27 -15.78 41.43
N PHE A 44 -40.60 -15.27 40.24
CA PHE A 44 -41.81 -14.49 40.01
C PHE A 44 -43.06 -15.32 40.31
N ALA A 45 -43.13 -16.54 39.79
CA ALA A 45 -44.26 -17.46 39.97
C ALA A 45 -44.49 -17.85 41.44
N GLY A 46 -43.40 -18.08 42.18
CA GLY A 46 -43.50 -18.33 43.62
C GLY A 46 -43.96 -17.12 44.42
N ASN A 47 -43.38 -15.95 44.14
CA ASN A 47 -43.75 -14.71 44.86
C ASN A 47 -45.20 -14.31 44.60
N ILE A 48 -45.69 -14.40 43.36
CA ILE A 48 -47.09 -14.05 43.05
C ILE A 48 -48.07 -15.03 43.70
N THR A 49 -47.71 -16.31 43.77
CA THR A 49 -48.55 -17.32 44.42
C THR A 49 -48.62 -17.14 45.92
N GLN A 50 -47.52 -16.82 46.57
CA GLN A 50 -47.53 -16.47 48.00
C GLN A 50 -48.34 -15.20 48.27
N LEU A 51 -48.21 -14.17 47.42
CA LEU A 51 -49.00 -12.94 47.53
C LEU A 51 -50.50 -13.22 47.39
N ASN A 52 -50.90 -14.00 46.38
CA ASN A 52 -52.30 -14.37 46.17
C ASN A 52 -52.82 -15.27 47.28
N ARG A 53 -51.97 -16.17 47.84
CA ARG A 53 -52.30 -16.96 49.03
C ARG A 53 -52.70 -16.04 50.19
N GLU A 54 -51.87 -15.07 50.53
CA GLU A 54 -52.17 -14.13 51.63
C GLU A 54 -53.39 -13.26 51.34
N ARG A 55 -53.55 -12.79 50.09
CA ARG A 55 -54.69 -11.98 49.66
C ARG A 55 -56.03 -12.71 49.77
N ILE A 56 -56.07 -14.00 49.43
CA ILE A 56 -57.27 -14.83 49.48
C ILE A 56 -57.53 -15.31 50.91
N TYR A 57 -56.48 -15.75 51.62
CA TYR A 57 -56.60 -16.34 52.94
C TYR A 57 -57.06 -15.34 54.01
N ALA A 58 -56.50 -14.14 54.04
CA ALA A 58 -56.80 -13.15 55.08
C ALA A 58 -58.30 -12.76 55.18
N PRO A 59 -59.01 -12.40 54.09
CA PRO A 59 -60.42 -12.06 54.18
C PRO A 59 -61.29 -13.28 54.53
N ILE A 60 -61.03 -14.45 53.94
CA ILE A 60 -61.84 -15.65 54.19
C ILE A 60 -61.64 -16.16 55.62
N SER A 61 -60.42 -16.16 56.13
CA SER A 61 -60.15 -16.58 57.52
C SER A 61 -60.84 -15.67 58.54
N ARG A 62 -60.92 -14.36 58.29
CA ARG A 62 -61.69 -13.42 59.11
C ARG A 62 -63.18 -13.76 59.09
N GLU A 63 -63.76 -13.96 57.90
CA GLU A 63 -65.18 -14.32 57.74
C GLU A 63 -65.49 -15.67 58.40
N LEU A 64 -64.61 -16.65 58.24
CA LEU A 64 -64.72 -17.97 58.86
C LEU A 64 -64.67 -17.88 60.38
N ALA A 65 -63.77 -17.07 60.94
CA ALA A 65 -63.69 -16.87 62.39
C ALA A 65 -64.95 -16.19 62.96
N LEU A 66 -65.52 -15.21 62.25
CA LEU A 66 -66.79 -14.59 62.61
C LEU A 66 -67.95 -15.59 62.51
N ALA A 67 -68.00 -16.40 61.45
CA ALA A 67 -69.03 -17.43 61.25
C ALA A 67 -68.95 -18.52 62.33
N LEU A 68 -67.75 -18.97 62.68
CA LEU A 68 -67.53 -19.89 63.80
C LEU A 68 -67.98 -19.28 65.13
N ARG A 69 -67.74 -17.99 65.36
CA ARG A 69 -68.19 -17.30 66.57
C ARG A 69 -69.72 -17.15 66.60
N PHE A 70 -70.36 -16.87 65.47
CA PHE A 70 -71.81 -16.81 65.33
C PHE A 70 -72.46 -18.18 65.62
N ALA A 71 -71.93 -19.24 65.02
CA ALA A 71 -72.37 -20.61 65.22
C ALA A 71 -72.16 -21.11 66.67
N ARG A 72 -71.12 -20.64 67.35
CA ARG A 72 -70.81 -20.99 68.75
C ARG A 72 -71.44 -20.05 69.78
N SER A 73 -72.22 -19.06 69.36
CA SER A 73 -72.89 -18.15 70.29
C SER A 73 -73.84 -18.94 71.20
N GLU A 74 -73.79 -18.62 72.50
CA GLU A 74 -74.71 -19.17 73.49
C GLU A 74 -76.17 -18.82 73.15
N ILE A 75 -76.41 -17.60 72.64
CA ILE A 75 -77.74 -17.13 72.28
C ILE A 75 -78.26 -17.91 71.06
N THR A 76 -77.42 -18.13 70.05
CA THR A 76 -77.74 -19.00 68.90
C THR A 76 -78.14 -20.39 69.38
N ARG A 77 -77.34 -21.02 70.25
CA ARG A 77 -77.64 -22.37 70.76
C ARG A 77 -78.94 -22.42 71.57
N GLN A 78 -79.16 -21.47 72.47
CA GLN A 78 -80.37 -21.43 73.31
C GLN A 78 -81.65 -21.31 72.49
N TRP A 79 -81.64 -20.52 71.41
CA TRP A 79 -82.79 -20.44 70.51
C TRP A 79 -82.97 -21.74 69.70
N LEU A 80 -81.90 -22.36 69.20
CA LEU A 80 -82.00 -23.62 68.47
C LEU A 80 -82.55 -24.78 69.29
N LEU A 81 -82.28 -24.82 70.59
CA LEU A 81 -82.83 -25.82 71.50
C LEU A 81 -84.34 -25.65 71.75
N ASP A 82 -84.90 -24.46 71.47
CA ASP A 82 -86.30 -24.12 71.72
C ASP A 82 -86.76 -22.99 70.79
N GLU A 83 -86.96 -23.32 69.50
CA GLU A 83 -87.25 -22.33 68.45
C GLU A 83 -88.57 -21.55 68.68
N GLN A 84 -89.48 -22.08 69.49
CA GLN A 84 -90.83 -21.54 69.72
C GLN A 84 -90.88 -20.48 70.82
N ASP A 85 -89.83 -20.33 71.64
CA ASP A 85 -89.75 -19.32 72.69
C ASP A 85 -89.59 -17.90 72.08
N PRO A 86 -90.57 -16.99 72.25
CA PRO A 86 -90.52 -15.66 71.64
C PRO A 86 -89.35 -14.80 72.15
N ALA A 87 -88.94 -14.95 73.41
CA ALA A 87 -87.88 -14.15 74.00
C ALA A 87 -86.50 -14.58 73.47
N LYS A 88 -86.27 -15.89 73.35
CA LYS A 88 -85.04 -16.44 72.76
C LYS A 88 -84.95 -16.09 71.28
N ARG A 89 -86.07 -16.19 70.54
CA ARG A 89 -86.15 -15.81 69.12
C ARG A 89 -85.79 -14.33 68.90
N GLU A 90 -86.36 -13.41 69.68
CA GLU A 90 -86.04 -11.98 69.56
C GLU A 90 -84.56 -11.68 69.85
N LEU A 91 -84.01 -12.28 70.92
CA LEU A 91 -82.59 -12.14 71.28
C LEU A 91 -81.67 -12.68 70.18
N PHE A 92 -81.99 -13.83 69.60
CA PHE A 92 -81.24 -14.41 68.50
C PHE A 92 -81.20 -13.48 67.29
N PHE A 93 -82.36 -13.03 66.78
CA PHE A 93 -82.36 -12.17 65.59
C PHE A 93 -81.67 -10.83 65.83
N ARG A 94 -81.74 -10.28 67.04
CA ARG A 94 -81.01 -9.07 67.42
C ARG A 94 -79.50 -9.28 67.41
N GLU A 95 -79.02 -10.42 67.92
CA GLU A 95 -77.60 -10.76 67.89
C GLU A 95 -77.13 -11.08 66.47
N ALA A 96 -77.91 -11.84 65.70
CA ALA A 96 -77.59 -12.20 64.33
C ALA A 96 -77.47 -10.96 63.42
N GLU A 97 -78.29 -9.93 63.61
CA GLU A 97 -78.13 -8.63 62.93
C GLU A 97 -76.87 -7.85 63.38
N GLY A 98 -76.31 -8.15 64.55
CA GLY A 98 -74.98 -7.71 64.95
C GLY A 98 -73.90 -8.36 64.09
N TYR A 99 -73.90 -9.69 64.02
CA TYR A 99 -72.98 -10.44 63.15
C TYR A 99 -73.12 -10.08 61.68
N ARG A 100 -74.36 -9.89 61.20
CA ARG A 100 -74.64 -9.44 59.84
C ARG A 100 -73.85 -8.19 59.50
N ARG A 101 -73.86 -7.17 60.36
CA ARG A 101 -73.12 -5.91 60.14
C ARG A 101 -71.60 -6.07 60.20
N ASP A 102 -71.11 -7.11 60.86
CA ASP A 102 -69.68 -7.39 60.98
C ASP A 102 -69.14 -8.27 59.83
N PHE A 103 -69.99 -9.12 59.23
CA PHE A 103 -69.69 -9.88 58.03
C PHE A 103 -69.50 -8.96 56.83
N ARG A 104 -68.53 -9.29 55.97
CA ARG A 104 -68.14 -8.47 54.82
C ARG A 104 -69.29 -8.14 53.88
N ASP A 105 -70.05 -9.16 53.49
CA ASP A 105 -71.14 -9.01 52.51
C ASP A 105 -72.49 -8.84 53.21
N HIS A 106 -72.42 -8.46 54.48
CA HIS A 106 -73.55 -8.09 55.30
C HIS A 106 -74.68 -9.13 55.29
N ALA A 107 -74.32 -10.42 55.28
CA ALA A 107 -75.25 -11.54 55.14
C ALA A 107 -75.01 -12.63 56.19
N TYR A 108 -76.08 -13.27 56.67
CA TYR A 108 -75.99 -14.50 57.45
C TYR A 108 -77.14 -15.44 57.11
N PHE A 109 -76.92 -16.73 57.36
CA PHE A 109 -77.99 -17.73 57.34
C PHE A 109 -77.96 -18.61 58.59
N ILE A 110 -79.12 -19.19 58.90
CA ILE A 110 -79.25 -20.28 59.87
C ILE A 110 -80.36 -21.24 59.45
N ALA A 111 -80.10 -22.53 59.61
CA ALA A 111 -80.95 -23.63 59.19
C ALA A 111 -80.98 -24.71 60.28
N PRO A 112 -81.95 -24.65 61.21
CA PRO A 112 -82.12 -25.67 62.24
C PRO A 112 -82.46 -27.02 61.62
N LEU A 113 -81.86 -28.10 62.15
CA LEU A 113 -82.03 -29.45 61.59
C LEU A 113 -83.45 -29.99 61.81
N ASP A 114 -84.07 -29.65 62.94
CA ASP A 114 -85.40 -30.16 63.34
C ASP A 114 -86.51 -29.53 62.50
N SER A 115 -86.59 -28.19 62.45
CA SER A 115 -87.62 -27.49 61.69
C SER A 115 -87.35 -27.50 60.18
N ARG A 116 -86.06 -27.53 59.79
CA ARG A 116 -85.58 -27.31 58.42
C ARG A 116 -85.94 -25.96 57.84
N ASN A 117 -86.25 -24.99 58.69
CA ASN A 117 -86.53 -23.63 58.25
C ASN A 117 -85.21 -22.93 57.87
N TYR A 118 -85.14 -22.37 56.66
CA TYR A 118 -83.97 -21.60 56.24
C TYR A 118 -84.23 -20.11 56.47
N TYR A 119 -83.45 -19.52 57.37
CA TYR A 119 -83.45 -18.10 57.64
C TYR A 119 -82.23 -17.47 56.98
N PHE A 120 -82.44 -16.41 56.20
CA PHE A 120 -81.38 -15.66 55.54
C PHE A 120 -81.72 -14.17 55.56
N ASN A 121 -80.74 -13.35 55.92
CA ASN A 121 -80.84 -11.90 55.88
C ASN A 121 -79.53 -11.33 55.33
N SER A 122 -79.65 -10.46 54.33
CA SER A 122 -78.57 -9.61 53.85
C SER A 122 -78.99 -8.15 53.72
N ASP A 123 -78.10 -7.26 53.28
CA ASP A 123 -78.48 -5.88 52.89
C ASP A 123 -79.33 -5.83 51.61
N GLU A 124 -79.37 -6.92 50.83
CA GLU A 124 -80.11 -7.00 49.56
C GLU A 124 -81.60 -7.31 49.78
N GLU A 125 -81.96 -7.98 50.88
CA GLU A 125 -83.34 -8.28 51.24
C GLU A 125 -83.85 -7.47 52.44
N THR A 126 -85.16 -7.27 52.51
CA THR A 126 -85.78 -6.75 53.73
C THR A 126 -85.61 -7.74 54.87
N PHE A 127 -85.15 -7.28 56.04
CA PHE A 127 -85.05 -8.09 57.25
C PHE A 127 -86.30 -8.92 57.51
N SER A 128 -86.11 -10.21 57.78
CA SER A 128 -87.16 -11.15 58.14
C SER A 128 -86.74 -12.00 59.33
N ALA A 129 -87.58 -12.02 60.37
CA ALA A 129 -87.51 -13.04 61.42
C ALA A 129 -88.21 -14.35 61.00
N GLU A 130 -89.03 -14.33 59.95
CA GLU A 130 -89.67 -15.51 59.39
C GLU A 130 -88.73 -16.24 58.42
N ALA A 131 -88.92 -17.56 58.31
CA ALA A 131 -88.15 -18.41 57.40
C ALA A 131 -88.39 -18.00 55.95
N ARG A 132 -87.33 -17.95 55.14
CA ARG A 132 -87.42 -17.66 53.70
C ARG A 132 -88.07 -18.81 52.94
N TYR A 133 -87.69 -20.03 53.31
CA TYR A 133 -88.27 -21.27 52.81
C TYR A 133 -87.95 -22.42 53.77
N ARG A 134 -88.52 -23.60 53.53
CA ARG A 134 -88.20 -24.84 54.25
C ARG A 134 -87.37 -25.75 53.37
N ILE A 135 -86.28 -26.29 53.89
CA ILE A 135 -85.34 -27.13 53.16
C ILE A 135 -85.97 -28.50 52.90
N ASP A 136 -86.06 -28.85 51.61
CA ASP A 136 -86.44 -30.19 51.14
C ASP A 136 -85.20 -30.95 50.69
N ALA A 137 -84.85 -32.02 51.39
CA ALA A 137 -83.68 -32.83 51.09
C ALA A 137 -83.79 -33.65 49.78
N SER A 138 -84.97 -33.71 49.16
CA SER A 138 -85.18 -34.34 47.85
C SER A 138 -85.00 -33.39 46.67
N ASP A 139 -84.97 -32.08 46.91
CA ASP A 139 -84.70 -31.05 45.89
C ASP A 139 -83.18 -30.98 45.62
N PRO A 140 -82.72 -31.20 44.36
CA PRO A 140 -81.32 -31.04 43.99
C PRO A 140 -80.73 -29.67 44.37
N ALA A 141 -81.53 -28.60 44.41
CA ALA A 141 -81.08 -27.27 44.81
C ALA A 141 -80.71 -27.17 46.31
N ASN A 142 -81.14 -28.13 47.14
CA ASN A 142 -80.83 -28.20 48.57
C ASN A 142 -79.78 -29.27 48.90
N ALA A 143 -79.12 -29.87 47.90
CA ALA A 143 -78.10 -30.89 48.10
C ALA A 143 -76.95 -30.42 49.00
N TRP A 144 -76.65 -29.12 48.99
CA TRP A 144 -75.68 -28.46 49.87
C TRP A 144 -75.92 -28.73 51.36
N PHE A 145 -77.19 -28.85 51.79
CA PHE A 145 -77.56 -29.02 53.19
C PHE A 145 -77.14 -30.41 53.69
N SER A 146 -77.56 -31.46 52.98
CA SER A 146 -77.18 -32.85 53.28
C SER A 146 -75.67 -33.06 53.16
N ALA A 147 -75.05 -32.43 52.17
CA ALA A 147 -73.61 -32.46 51.96
C ALA A 147 -72.81 -31.87 53.11
N SER A 148 -73.21 -30.68 53.59
CA SER A 148 -72.57 -29.98 54.69
C SER A 148 -72.74 -30.72 56.02
N LEU A 149 -73.77 -31.58 56.16
CA LEU A 149 -73.92 -32.48 57.30
C LEU A 149 -73.07 -33.74 57.19
N ALA A 150 -72.72 -34.17 55.98
CA ALA A 150 -71.93 -35.37 55.73
C ALA A 150 -70.41 -35.14 55.92
N THR A 151 -69.97 -33.88 56.01
CA THR A 151 -68.56 -33.55 56.26
C THR A 151 -68.16 -33.88 57.70
N THR A 152 -66.97 -34.45 57.90
CA THR A 152 -66.42 -34.70 59.25
C THR A 152 -65.86 -33.45 59.92
N ASP A 153 -65.62 -32.40 59.15
CA ASP A 153 -65.10 -31.11 59.62
C ASP A 153 -66.22 -30.26 60.24
N ASN A 154 -65.84 -29.33 61.11
CA ASN A 154 -66.80 -28.44 61.78
C ASN A 154 -67.39 -27.35 60.86
N TYR A 155 -66.86 -27.24 59.64
CA TYR A 155 -67.32 -26.31 58.62
C TYR A 155 -67.05 -26.85 57.22
N ASN A 156 -67.77 -26.32 56.24
CA ASN A 156 -67.60 -26.59 54.82
C ASN A 156 -67.66 -25.27 54.05
N LEU A 157 -66.68 -25.02 53.16
CA LEU A 157 -66.71 -23.91 52.22
C LEU A 157 -67.19 -24.43 50.86
N ASN A 158 -68.31 -23.90 50.37
CA ASN A 158 -68.91 -24.36 49.13
C ASN A 158 -69.34 -23.18 48.27
N VAL A 159 -69.02 -23.24 46.97
CA VAL A 159 -69.55 -22.29 46.00
C VAL A 159 -70.84 -22.85 45.43
N ASP A 160 -71.94 -22.14 45.65
CA ASP A 160 -73.27 -22.58 45.23
C ASP A 160 -74.11 -21.42 44.70
N HIS A 161 -74.95 -21.74 43.73
CA HIS A 161 -76.02 -20.88 43.25
C HIS A 161 -77.33 -21.29 43.92
N ASN A 162 -77.85 -20.42 44.77
CA ASN A 162 -79.16 -20.62 45.38
C ASN A 162 -80.25 -20.11 44.41
N PRO A 163 -81.06 -20.98 43.77
CA PRO A 163 -82.07 -20.54 42.80
C PRO A 163 -83.27 -19.84 43.45
N GLN A 164 -83.55 -20.09 44.74
CA GLN A 164 -84.62 -19.42 45.47
C GLN A 164 -84.26 -17.96 45.81
N LEU A 165 -82.97 -17.67 45.98
CA LEU A 165 -82.44 -16.31 46.21
C LEU A 165 -81.88 -15.67 44.93
N ASN A 166 -81.63 -16.45 43.88
CA ASN A 166 -80.97 -16.06 42.63
C ASN A 166 -79.59 -15.40 42.87
N THR A 167 -78.81 -15.99 43.78
CA THR A 167 -77.47 -15.51 44.14
C THR A 167 -76.46 -16.64 44.09
N THR A 168 -75.29 -16.39 43.51
CA THR A 168 -74.14 -17.30 43.61
C THR A 168 -73.17 -16.78 44.66
N ARG A 169 -72.98 -17.55 45.72
CA ARG A 169 -72.14 -17.16 46.85
C ARG A 169 -71.15 -18.26 47.19
N LEU A 170 -70.00 -17.86 47.73
CA LEU A 170 -69.14 -18.71 48.52
C LEU A 170 -69.72 -18.80 49.93
N TRP A 171 -70.35 -19.92 50.24
CA TRP A 171 -70.99 -20.17 51.53
C TRP A 171 -70.00 -20.74 52.53
N LEU A 172 -70.01 -20.19 53.74
CA LEU A 172 -69.28 -20.69 54.89
C LEU A 172 -70.27 -21.44 55.80
N ASN A 173 -70.44 -22.74 55.55
CA ASN A 173 -71.40 -23.56 56.27
C ASN A 173 -70.78 -24.09 57.55
N ILE A 174 -71.21 -23.60 58.71
CA ILE A 174 -70.71 -24.05 60.02
C ILE A 174 -71.74 -24.94 60.68
N LEU A 175 -71.30 -26.09 61.19
CA LEU A 175 -72.16 -26.98 61.96
C LEU A 175 -72.27 -26.49 63.41
N VAL A 176 -73.46 -26.04 63.79
CA VAL A 176 -73.78 -25.69 65.16
C VAL A 176 -74.03 -26.98 65.93
N ARG A 177 -73.33 -27.15 67.06
CA ARG A 177 -73.45 -28.33 67.92
C ARG A 177 -73.93 -27.97 69.30
N ASP A 178 -74.65 -28.90 69.94
CA ASP A 178 -74.98 -28.81 71.36
C ASP A 178 -73.77 -29.16 72.25
N ALA A 179 -73.90 -28.98 73.57
CA ALA A 179 -72.88 -29.30 74.56
C ALA A 179 -72.42 -30.77 74.53
N ASP A 180 -73.27 -31.69 74.07
CA ASP A 180 -72.94 -33.11 73.89
C ASP A 180 -72.30 -33.44 72.53
N GLY A 181 -72.17 -32.45 71.65
CA GLY A 181 -71.60 -32.58 70.31
C GLY A 181 -72.61 -32.94 69.21
N SER A 182 -73.90 -33.13 69.54
CA SER A 182 -74.95 -33.38 68.55
C SER A 182 -75.19 -32.16 67.65
N PRO A 183 -75.47 -32.33 66.34
CA PRO A 183 -75.71 -31.21 65.44
C PRO A 183 -77.12 -30.62 65.63
N LEU A 184 -77.22 -29.29 65.78
CA LEU A 184 -78.46 -28.55 65.99
C LEU A 184 -78.90 -27.75 64.76
N ALA A 185 -77.95 -27.10 64.08
CA ALA A 185 -78.22 -26.29 62.89
C ALA A 185 -77.00 -26.22 61.97
N LEU A 186 -77.21 -25.80 60.72
CA LEU A 186 -76.17 -25.17 59.92
C LEU A 186 -76.34 -23.66 60.00
N ALA A 187 -75.27 -22.94 60.31
CA ALA A 187 -75.28 -21.48 60.37
C ALA A 187 -74.03 -20.93 59.70
N GLY A 188 -74.09 -19.71 59.20
CA GLY A 188 -72.95 -19.15 58.50
C GLY A 188 -73.21 -17.82 57.83
N SER A 189 -72.29 -17.49 56.94
CA SER A 189 -72.33 -16.32 56.06
C SER A 189 -72.05 -16.77 54.63
N GLY A 190 -72.26 -15.86 53.67
CA GLY A 190 -71.96 -16.10 52.27
C GLY A 190 -71.35 -14.86 51.63
N LEU A 191 -70.23 -15.05 50.93
CA LEU A 191 -69.58 -14.01 50.14
C LEU A 191 -70.10 -14.06 48.70
N ASP A 192 -70.51 -12.92 48.12
CA ASP A 192 -70.87 -12.79 46.72
C ASP A 192 -69.69 -13.22 45.82
N LEU A 193 -69.94 -14.24 44.99
CA LEU A 193 -68.90 -14.85 44.20
C LEU A 193 -68.33 -13.89 43.15
N SER A 194 -69.19 -13.05 42.56
CA SER A 194 -68.77 -12.11 41.50
C SER A 194 -67.81 -11.07 42.07
N SER A 195 -68.16 -10.48 43.21
CA SER A 195 -67.33 -9.54 43.96
C SER A 195 -66.03 -10.20 44.41
N PHE A 196 -66.11 -11.41 44.96
CA PHE A 196 -64.95 -12.20 45.35
C PHE A 196 -63.98 -12.47 44.19
N ILE A 197 -64.46 -12.92 43.03
CA ILE A 197 -63.63 -13.17 41.84
C ILE A 197 -62.98 -11.88 41.36
N SER A 198 -63.75 -10.78 41.29
CA SER A 198 -63.24 -9.50 40.80
C SER A 198 -62.13 -8.92 41.69
N GLU A 199 -62.20 -9.15 43.00
CA GLU A 199 -61.28 -8.58 43.97
C GLU A 199 -60.05 -9.47 44.22
N PHE A 200 -60.23 -10.79 44.26
CA PHE A 200 -59.20 -11.74 44.71
C PHE A 200 -58.65 -12.66 43.63
N ILE A 201 -59.42 -12.93 42.57
CA ILE A 201 -59.04 -13.90 41.52
C ILE A 201 -58.61 -13.20 40.23
N THR A 202 -59.20 -12.06 39.91
CA THR A 202 -58.86 -11.31 38.71
C THR A 202 -57.49 -10.65 38.87
N SER A 203 -56.50 -11.13 38.13
CA SER A 203 -55.14 -10.59 38.17
C SER A 203 -55.01 -9.35 37.29
N LYS A 204 -54.32 -8.32 37.80
CA LYS A 204 -53.87 -7.16 37.01
C LYS A 204 -52.55 -7.43 36.27
N GLN A 205 -51.89 -8.54 36.57
CA GLN A 205 -50.62 -8.92 35.94
C GLN A 205 -50.89 -9.72 34.65
N PRO A 206 -50.39 -9.28 33.48
CA PRO A 206 -50.53 -10.01 32.24
C PRO A 206 -49.99 -11.43 32.36
N GLY A 207 -50.73 -12.40 31.81
CA GLY A 207 -50.30 -13.80 31.77
C GLY A 207 -50.44 -14.58 33.08
N VAL A 208 -50.92 -13.98 34.17
CA VAL A 208 -51.15 -14.68 35.45
C VAL A 208 -52.65 -14.96 35.60
N THR A 209 -53.01 -16.24 35.78
CA THR A 209 -54.39 -16.68 36.01
C THR A 209 -54.49 -17.35 37.39
N PRO A 210 -54.91 -16.61 38.43
CA PRO A 210 -55.18 -17.18 39.75
C PRO A 210 -56.42 -18.07 39.73
N MET A 211 -56.41 -19.10 40.58
CA MET A 211 -57.55 -19.98 40.80
C MET A 211 -57.50 -20.60 42.19
N ILE A 212 -58.66 -21.00 42.70
CA ILE A 212 -58.80 -21.77 43.93
C ILE A 212 -59.30 -23.15 43.54
N LEU A 213 -58.71 -24.19 44.13
CA LEU A 213 -59.10 -25.58 43.93
C LEU A 213 -59.46 -26.21 45.26
N ASP A 214 -60.37 -27.17 45.26
CA ASP A 214 -60.57 -28.06 46.41
C ASP A 214 -59.44 -29.12 46.49
N ARG A 215 -59.55 -30.04 47.45
CA ARG A 215 -58.59 -31.16 47.62
C ARG A 215 -58.56 -32.12 46.42
N ASN A 216 -59.65 -32.21 45.67
CA ASN A 216 -59.76 -33.09 44.52
C ASN A 216 -59.29 -32.42 43.22
N GLY A 217 -59.04 -31.11 43.22
CA GLY A 217 -58.68 -30.33 42.03
C GLY A 217 -59.88 -29.73 41.28
N ALA A 218 -61.07 -29.70 41.90
CA ALA A 218 -62.24 -29.00 41.35
C ALA A 218 -62.07 -27.49 41.56
N ILE A 219 -62.31 -26.71 40.52
CA ILE A 219 -62.07 -25.26 40.51
C ILE A 219 -63.18 -24.56 41.28
N GLN A 220 -62.86 -23.99 42.45
CA GLN A 220 -63.81 -23.24 43.29
C GLN A 220 -63.95 -21.78 42.86
N ALA A 221 -62.90 -21.18 42.31
CA ALA A 221 -62.93 -19.80 41.85
C ALA A 221 -62.00 -19.60 40.66
N HIS A 222 -62.51 -18.96 39.61
CA HIS A 222 -61.78 -18.68 38.37
C HIS A 222 -62.39 -17.47 37.66
N GLN A 223 -61.59 -16.76 36.85
CA GLN A 223 -62.06 -15.58 36.09
C GLN A 223 -63.09 -15.93 35.01
N ASP A 224 -63.03 -17.15 34.48
CA ASP A 224 -64.04 -17.74 33.60
C ASP A 224 -65.04 -18.52 34.46
N PRO A 225 -66.29 -18.03 34.61
CA PRO A 225 -67.30 -18.67 35.44
C PRO A 225 -67.69 -20.07 34.98
N SER A 226 -67.49 -20.42 33.71
CA SER A 226 -67.85 -21.73 33.17
C SER A 226 -66.99 -22.88 33.71
N LEU A 227 -65.83 -22.54 34.27
CA LEU A 227 -64.90 -23.50 34.87
C LEU A 227 -65.17 -23.74 36.36
N ILE A 228 -66.04 -22.94 36.99
CA ILE A 228 -66.30 -23.03 38.43
C ILE A 228 -67.21 -24.22 38.74
N ALA A 229 -66.72 -25.10 39.61
CA ALA A 229 -67.45 -26.25 40.12
C ALA A 229 -68.47 -25.79 41.18
N LEU A 230 -69.72 -25.58 40.76
CA LEU A 230 -70.82 -25.35 41.69
C LEU A 230 -71.16 -26.65 42.43
N ASN A 231 -71.38 -26.58 43.75
CA ASN A 231 -71.74 -27.71 44.60
C ASN A 231 -70.74 -28.87 44.67
N SER A 232 -69.44 -28.61 44.44
CA SER A 232 -68.41 -29.65 44.55
C SER A 232 -68.31 -30.28 45.94
N GLY A 233 -68.72 -29.56 46.99
CA GLY A 233 -68.79 -30.11 48.36
C GLY A 233 -69.92 -31.12 48.56
N ALA A 234 -70.92 -31.14 47.68
CA ALA A 234 -72.10 -32.00 47.76
C ALA A 234 -72.08 -33.20 46.84
N ASP A 235 -71.53 -33.01 45.63
CA ASP A 235 -71.40 -34.07 44.65
C ASP A 235 -69.98 -34.65 44.71
N ARG A 236 -69.83 -35.88 45.19
CA ARG A 236 -68.53 -36.60 45.12
C ARG A 236 -68.08 -36.83 43.66
N GLN A 237 -68.89 -36.46 42.68
CA GLN A 237 -68.59 -36.43 41.26
C GLN A 237 -68.76 -35.00 40.73
N ALA A 238 -67.85 -34.09 41.09
CA ALA A 238 -67.75 -32.82 40.37
C ALA A 238 -67.65 -33.10 38.85
N GLN A 239 -68.33 -32.29 38.04
CA GLN A 239 -68.38 -32.49 36.60
C GLN A 239 -66.95 -32.50 36.03
N PRO A 240 -66.59 -33.43 35.12
CA PRO A 240 -65.24 -33.50 34.59
C PRO A 240 -64.73 -32.17 34.02
N ALA A 241 -65.64 -31.35 33.45
CA ALA A 241 -65.32 -30.07 32.83
C ALA A 241 -64.90 -28.95 33.82
N THR A 242 -65.21 -29.08 35.11
CA THR A 242 -64.86 -28.07 36.15
C THR A 242 -63.67 -28.51 36.99
N MET A 243 -63.01 -29.61 36.60
CA MET A 243 -61.77 -30.08 37.21
C MET A 243 -60.58 -29.46 36.48
N LEU A 244 -59.54 -29.04 37.21
CA LEU A 244 -58.31 -28.52 36.60
C LEU A 244 -57.66 -29.52 35.63
N TYR A 245 -57.80 -30.83 35.90
CA TYR A 245 -57.28 -31.88 35.02
C TYR A 245 -57.88 -31.85 33.60
N SER A 246 -59.08 -31.32 33.42
CA SER A 246 -59.73 -31.21 32.11
C SER A 246 -59.12 -30.14 31.22
N LEU A 247 -58.36 -29.21 31.81
CA LEU A 247 -57.63 -28.17 31.11
C LEU A 247 -56.23 -28.62 30.67
N LEU A 248 -55.81 -29.83 31.07
CA LEU A 248 -54.49 -30.38 30.77
C LEU A 248 -54.52 -31.28 29.54
N ASP A 249 -53.50 -31.14 28.71
CA ASP A 249 -53.28 -32.02 27.56
C ASP A 249 -52.36 -33.20 27.96
N GLY A 250 -52.94 -34.38 28.13
CA GLY A 250 -52.21 -35.65 28.25
C GLY A 250 -52.12 -36.25 29.66
N ALA A 251 -52.08 -37.59 29.73
CA ALA A 251 -52.12 -38.34 31.00
C ALA A 251 -50.92 -38.09 31.92
N ALA A 252 -49.75 -37.77 31.36
CA ALA A 252 -48.55 -37.45 32.14
C ALA A 252 -48.70 -36.14 32.92
N ALA A 253 -49.29 -35.12 32.29
CA ALA A 253 -49.56 -33.83 32.93
C ALA A 253 -50.58 -33.97 34.07
N VAL A 254 -51.62 -34.78 33.87
CA VAL A 254 -52.61 -35.10 34.92
C VAL A 254 -51.95 -35.80 36.10
N SER A 255 -51.11 -36.81 35.85
CA SER A 255 -50.38 -37.51 36.93
C SER A 255 -49.43 -36.58 37.69
N ALA A 256 -48.76 -35.66 37.00
CA ALA A 256 -47.87 -34.69 37.64
C ALA A 256 -48.65 -33.71 38.53
N LEU A 257 -49.81 -33.23 38.07
CA LEU A 257 -50.68 -32.37 38.87
C LEU A 257 -51.23 -33.10 40.12
N GLN A 258 -51.65 -34.36 39.99
CA GLN A 258 -52.11 -35.16 41.13
C GLN A 258 -51.02 -35.33 42.19
N GLN A 259 -49.78 -35.60 41.76
CA GLN A 259 -48.64 -35.67 42.68
C GLN A 259 -48.37 -34.34 43.35
N ALA A 260 -48.47 -33.22 42.63
CA ALA A 260 -48.26 -31.89 43.19
C ALA A 260 -49.32 -31.51 44.23
N LEU A 261 -50.61 -31.80 43.97
CA LEU A 261 -51.67 -31.56 44.94
C LEU A 261 -51.44 -32.37 46.22
N ALA A 262 -51.15 -33.68 46.08
CA ALA A 262 -50.83 -34.53 47.23
C ALA A 262 -49.61 -34.03 48.03
N GLN A 263 -48.54 -33.62 47.34
CA GLN A 263 -47.33 -33.08 48.00
C GLN A 263 -47.58 -31.75 48.71
N ALA A 264 -48.45 -30.90 48.15
CA ALA A 264 -48.85 -29.65 48.78
C ALA A 264 -49.67 -29.89 50.05
N GLU A 265 -50.55 -30.90 50.06
CA GLU A 265 -51.28 -31.32 51.26
C GLU A 265 -50.37 -31.92 52.33
N ASP A 266 -49.43 -32.80 51.93
CA ASP A 266 -48.46 -33.43 52.86
C ASP A 266 -47.52 -32.40 53.50
N ASN A 267 -47.22 -31.31 52.81
CA ASN A 267 -46.38 -30.22 53.30
C ASN A 267 -47.08 -28.85 53.14
N PRO A 268 -48.03 -28.52 54.04
CA PRO A 268 -48.78 -27.26 53.96
C PRO A 268 -47.87 -26.03 53.95
N GLY A 269 -48.21 -25.04 53.13
CA GLY A 269 -47.39 -23.85 52.92
C GLY A 269 -46.16 -24.04 52.03
N SER A 270 -45.82 -25.27 51.62
CA SER A 270 -44.85 -25.49 50.54
C SER A 270 -45.43 -25.01 49.20
N LEU A 271 -44.53 -24.56 48.32
CA LEU A 271 -44.88 -24.15 46.97
C LEU A 271 -44.48 -25.27 46.02
N GLN A 272 -45.47 -25.78 45.27
CA GLN A 272 -45.24 -26.74 44.19
C GLN A 272 -45.23 -26.00 42.86
N LEU A 273 -44.25 -26.31 42.02
CA LEU A 273 -43.99 -25.61 40.76
C LEU A 273 -43.88 -26.64 39.64
N LEU A 274 -44.77 -26.56 38.64
CA LEU A 274 -44.83 -27.49 37.52
C LEU A 274 -45.00 -26.74 36.21
N SER A 275 -44.21 -27.12 35.21
CA SER A 275 -44.43 -26.71 33.83
C SER A 275 -45.35 -27.72 33.16
N LEU A 276 -46.54 -27.27 32.74
CA LEU A 276 -47.57 -28.13 32.17
C LEU A 276 -48.28 -27.42 31.01
N PRO A 277 -48.73 -28.14 29.98
CA PRO A 277 -49.59 -27.58 28.95
C PRO A 277 -51.00 -27.40 29.51
N LEU A 278 -51.39 -26.14 29.78
CA LEU A 278 -52.77 -25.78 30.13
C LEU A 278 -53.43 -25.11 28.92
N GLN A 279 -54.60 -25.61 28.52
CA GLN A 279 -55.38 -25.07 27.39
C GLN A 279 -54.55 -24.93 26.09
N GLY A 280 -53.71 -25.93 25.78
CA GLY A 280 -52.86 -25.94 24.59
C GLY A 280 -51.63 -25.00 24.63
N ARG A 281 -51.31 -24.39 25.78
CA ARG A 281 -50.10 -23.56 25.96
C ARG A 281 -49.25 -24.06 27.12
N GLU A 282 -47.94 -24.04 26.93
CA GLU A 282 -46.99 -24.29 28.03
C GLU A 282 -47.08 -23.16 29.06
N GLN A 283 -47.52 -23.52 30.27
CA GLN A 283 -47.69 -22.60 31.38
C GLN A 283 -46.98 -23.12 32.62
N LEU A 284 -46.49 -22.20 33.43
CA LEU A 284 -45.93 -22.52 34.73
C LEU A 284 -47.07 -22.48 35.76
N LEU A 285 -47.47 -23.64 36.26
CA LEU A 285 -48.45 -23.78 37.32
C LEU A 285 -47.75 -23.80 38.67
N THR A 286 -48.15 -22.89 39.54
CA THR A 286 -47.67 -22.82 40.92
C THR A 286 -48.80 -22.94 41.89
N LEU A 287 -48.72 -23.88 42.84
CA LEU A 287 -49.79 -24.15 43.79
C LEU A 287 -49.27 -24.32 45.21
N THR A 288 -50.13 -24.04 46.18
CA THR A 288 -49.87 -24.21 47.62
C THR A 288 -51.17 -24.54 48.35
N TYR A 289 -51.09 -25.32 49.42
CA TYR A 289 -52.25 -25.77 50.21
C TYR A 289 -52.44 -24.91 51.46
N VAL A 290 -53.70 -24.54 51.75
CA VAL A 290 -54.13 -23.77 52.92
C VAL A 290 -55.01 -24.65 53.81
N PRO A 291 -54.47 -25.25 54.89
CA PRO A 291 -55.19 -26.19 55.74
C PRO A 291 -56.48 -25.63 56.36
N GLU A 292 -56.48 -24.36 56.72
CA GLU A 292 -57.62 -23.70 57.38
C GLU A 292 -58.79 -23.43 56.43
N LEU A 293 -58.60 -23.58 55.12
CA LEU A 293 -59.67 -23.45 54.12
C LEU A 293 -59.94 -24.76 53.38
N ASN A 294 -59.14 -25.80 53.60
CA ASN A 294 -59.16 -27.06 52.83
C ASN A 294 -58.99 -26.86 51.31
N TRP A 295 -58.28 -25.81 50.90
CA TRP A 295 -58.15 -25.40 49.50
C TRP A 295 -56.71 -25.28 49.05
N HIS A 296 -56.50 -25.53 47.77
CA HIS A 296 -55.28 -25.16 47.05
C HIS A 296 -55.45 -23.80 46.39
N ILE A 297 -54.44 -22.96 46.51
CA ILE A 297 -54.34 -21.70 45.78
C ILE A 297 -53.32 -21.90 44.68
N ALA A 298 -53.76 -21.76 43.43
CA ALA A 298 -52.94 -22.00 42.26
C ALA A 298 -52.89 -20.77 41.35
N ASN A 299 -51.78 -20.59 40.65
CA ASN A 299 -51.62 -19.59 39.59
C ASN A 299 -51.03 -20.27 38.36
N ALA A 300 -51.70 -20.12 37.23
CA ALA A 300 -51.18 -20.54 35.93
C ALA A 300 -50.55 -19.33 35.24
N ILE A 301 -49.28 -19.44 34.86
CA ILE A 301 -48.49 -18.31 34.36
C ILE A 301 -47.99 -18.60 32.94
N ASP A 302 -48.47 -17.82 31.98
CA ASP A 302 -47.99 -17.81 30.59
C ASP A 302 -46.76 -16.91 30.48
N LEU A 303 -45.58 -17.54 30.52
CA LEU A 303 -44.28 -16.85 30.46
C LEU A 303 -44.06 -16.07 29.16
N SER A 304 -44.78 -16.40 28.08
CA SER A 304 -44.67 -15.66 26.82
C SER A 304 -45.36 -14.29 26.87
N THR A 305 -46.37 -14.15 27.73
CA THR A 305 -47.16 -12.93 27.89
C THR A 305 -46.77 -12.12 29.13
N ALA A 306 -46.24 -12.78 30.17
CA ALA A 306 -45.87 -12.16 31.44
C ALA A 306 -44.71 -11.14 31.34
N ASN A 307 -44.03 -11.04 30.19
CA ASN A 307 -43.05 -10.01 29.84
C ASN A 307 -42.05 -9.68 30.98
N ILE A 308 -41.55 -10.74 31.63
CA ILE A 308 -40.81 -10.68 32.91
C ILE A 308 -39.47 -9.93 32.76
N ILE A 309 -38.88 -9.95 31.56
CA ILE A 309 -37.67 -9.21 31.21
C ILE A 309 -37.91 -8.48 29.89
N GLY A 310 -38.19 -7.17 29.96
CA GLY A 310 -38.34 -6.34 28.78
C GLY A 310 -37.04 -6.32 27.96
N GLY A 311 -37.06 -6.90 26.75
CA GLY A 311 -35.92 -6.91 25.82
C GLY A 311 -35.38 -5.52 25.42
N GLN A 312 -36.04 -4.45 25.86
CA GLN A 312 -35.64 -3.06 25.65
C GLN A 312 -34.29 -2.70 26.29
N TRP A 313 -33.89 -3.36 27.39
CA TRP A 313 -32.58 -3.11 28.00
C TRP A 313 -31.41 -3.76 27.27
N LEU A 314 -31.66 -4.71 26.35
CA LEU A 314 -30.60 -5.33 25.56
C LEU A 314 -30.06 -4.40 24.47
N TRP A 315 -30.92 -3.57 23.86
CA TRP A 315 -30.55 -2.61 22.82
C TRP A 315 -29.48 -1.59 23.24
N PRO A 316 -29.58 -0.88 24.38
CA PRO A 316 -28.53 0.05 24.81
C PRO A 316 -27.22 -0.67 25.11
N LEU A 317 -27.26 -1.90 25.63
CA LEU A 317 -26.07 -2.70 25.92
C LEU A 317 -25.35 -3.09 24.62
N LEU A 318 -26.11 -3.46 23.58
CA LEU A 318 -25.60 -3.74 22.24
C LEU A 318 -25.01 -2.49 21.59
N LEU A 319 -25.65 -1.33 21.76
CA LEU A 319 -25.13 -0.05 21.28
C LEU A 319 -23.80 0.32 21.95
N VAL A 320 -23.69 0.15 23.27
CA VAL A 320 -22.44 0.38 24.01
C VAL A 320 -21.32 -0.54 23.52
N LEU A 321 -21.62 -1.82 23.27
CA LEU A 321 -20.67 -2.78 22.73
C LEU A 321 -20.15 -2.35 21.35
N VAL A 322 -21.05 -1.91 20.46
CA VAL A 322 -20.69 -1.41 19.12
C VAL A 322 -19.83 -0.14 19.21
N LEU A 323 -20.19 0.80 20.09
CA LEU A 323 -19.40 2.02 20.32
C LEU A 323 -18.02 1.72 20.88
N MET A 324 -17.92 0.79 21.83
CA MET A 324 -16.64 0.34 22.39
C MET A 324 -15.75 -0.28 21.31
N LEU A 325 -16.33 -1.09 20.42
CA LEU A 325 -15.59 -1.72 19.32
C LEU A 325 -15.13 -0.69 18.29
N LEU A 326 -15.97 0.30 17.96
CA LEU A 326 -15.58 1.44 17.14
C LEU A 326 -14.45 2.25 17.79
N ALA A 327 -14.52 2.52 19.09
CA ALA A 327 -13.46 3.23 19.82
C ALA A 327 -12.15 2.44 19.82
N LEU A 328 -12.18 1.13 20.05
CA LEU A 328 -11.01 0.26 20.01
C LEU A 328 -10.36 0.26 18.62
N THR A 329 -11.17 0.10 17.57
CA THR A 329 -10.66 0.14 16.18
C THR A 329 -10.05 1.49 15.83
N LEU A 330 -10.64 2.60 16.32
CA LEU A 330 -10.10 3.95 16.14
C LEU A 330 -8.76 4.12 16.87
N VAL A 331 -8.66 3.71 18.14
CA VAL A 331 -7.42 3.77 18.93
C VAL A 331 -6.32 2.94 18.27
N PHE A 332 -6.64 1.73 17.82
CA PHE A 332 -5.69 0.87 17.11
C PHE A 332 -5.26 1.50 15.76
N ALA A 333 -6.19 2.09 15.01
CA ALA A 333 -5.88 2.79 13.76
C ALA A 333 -4.90 3.94 14.00
N ILE A 334 -5.13 4.75 15.05
CA ILE A 334 -4.24 5.84 15.46
C ILE A 334 -2.88 5.29 15.92
N GLY A 335 -2.87 4.17 16.64
CA GLY A 335 -1.66 3.47 17.10
C GLY A 335 -0.79 2.99 15.93
N ILE A 336 -1.36 2.24 14.98
CA ILE A 336 -0.67 1.77 13.76
C ILE A 336 -0.12 2.97 12.97
N GLU A 337 -0.90 4.03 12.81
CA GLU A 337 -0.49 5.24 12.10
C GLU A 337 0.73 5.90 12.75
N ARG A 338 0.71 6.08 14.09
CA ARG A 338 1.78 6.80 14.81
C ARG A 338 3.01 5.94 15.10
N LEU A 339 2.84 4.65 15.36
CA LEU A 339 3.93 3.76 15.80
C LEU A 339 4.62 3.05 14.64
N LEU A 340 3.91 2.73 13.55
CA LEU A 340 4.48 1.97 12.42
C LEU A 340 4.53 2.79 11.13
N LEU A 341 3.40 3.32 10.66
CA LEU A 341 3.31 3.92 9.32
C LEU A 341 4.11 5.22 9.18
N ARG A 342 3.96 6.16 10.12
CA ARG A 342 4.66 7.45 10.06
C ARG A 342 6.20 7.33 10.06
N PRO A 343 6.83 6.56 10.96
CA PRO A 343 8.28 6.34 10.92
C PRO A 343 8.75 5.71 9.61
N LEU A 344 8.02 4.72 9.07
CA LEU A 344 8.34 4.09 7.80
C LEU A 344 8.21 5.07 6.63
N GLU A 345 7.21 5.94 6.65
CA GLU A 345 7.03 6.96 5.62
C GLU A 345 8.14 8.02 5.67
N GLN A 346 8.60 8.41 6.87
CA GLN A 346 9.76 9.28 7.04
C GLN A 346 11.04 8.63 6.51
N LEU A 347 11.31 7.36 6.82
CA LEU A 347 12.44 6.61 6.26
C LEU A 347 12.37 6.53 4.72
N ARG A 348 11.18 6.28 4.17
CA ARG A 348 10.96 6.29 2.71
C ARG A 348 11.31 7.65 2.11
N HIS A 349 10.86 8.75 2.71
CA HIS A 349 11.18 10.10 2.23
C HIS A 349 12.67 10.43 2.36
N SER A 350 13.31 10.05 3.46
CA SER A 350 14.76 10.20 3.64
C SER A 350 15.56 9.41 2.61
N ALA A 351 15.12 8.20 2.25
CA ALA A 351 15.72 7.42 1.17
C ALA A 351 15.56 8.06 -0.21
N GLN A 352 14.37 8.62 -0.50
CA GLN A 352 14.15 9.36 -1.75
C GLN A 352 15.01 10.63 -1.83
N ALA A 353 15.13 11.38 -0.73
CA ALA A 353 15.97 12.57 -0.66
C ALA A 353 17.46 12.23 -0.83
N LEU A 354 17.93 11.13 -0.22
CA LEU A 354 19.29 10.62 -0.42
C LEU A 354 19.55 10.25 -1.88
N ALA A 355 18.60 9.58 -2.54
CA ALA A 355 18.68 9.23 -3.96
C ALA A 355 18.69 10.46 -4.90
N ALA A 356 18.04 11.55 -4.47
CA ALA A 356 18.05 12.83 -5.17
C ALA A 356 19.33 13.67 -4.90
N GLY A 357 20.30 13.14 -4.14
CA GLY A 357 21.58 13.80 -3.84
C GLY A 357 21.53 14.75 -2.63
N ASN A 358 20.42 14.79 -1.89
CA ASN A 358 20.36 15.53 -0.62
C ASN A 358 20.77 14.62 0.54
N TYR A 359 22.01 14.80 1.01
CA TYR A 359 22.57 14.01 2.10
C TYR A 359 22.19 14.52 3.49
N ASP A 360 21.53 15.67 3.62
CA ASP A 360 21.19 16.31 4.90
C ASP A 360 19.74 16.00 5.30
N VAL A 361 19.47 14.70 5.43
CA VAL A 361 18.15 14.17 5.77
C VAL A 361 18.01 13.95 7.27
N ARG A 362 16.88 14.35 7.84
CA ARG A 362 16.53 14.07 9.24
C ARG A 362 15.92 12.68 9.33
N LEU A 363 16.56 11.81 10.10
CA LEU A 363 16.05 10.47 10.38
C LEU A 363 15.06 10.49 11.55
N PRO A 364 14.11 9.54 11.60
CA PRO A 364 13.24 9.39 12.75
C PRO A 364 14.05 9.28 14.05
N SER A 365 13.52 9.85 15.14
CA SER A 365 14.14 9.78 16.48
C SER A 365 14.43 8.35 16.89
N THR A 366 15.48 8.15 17.70
CA THR A 366 15.87 6.86 18.27
C THR A 366 14.70 6.22 19.02
N ARG A 367 14.47 4.94 18.72
CA ARG A 367 13.45 4.08 19.33
C ARG A 367 14.12 2.77 19.70
N ASP A 368 13.70 2.17 20.81
CA ASP A 368 14.14 0.82 21.20
C ASP A 368 13.17 -0.22 20.63
N ASP A 369 13.02 -0.24 19.30
CA ASP A 369 12.22 -1.22 18.56
C ASP A 369 12.89 -1.54 17.20
N GLU A 370 12.33 -2.49 16.45
CA GLU A 370 12.88 -2.92 15.14
C GLU A 370 12.90 -1.79 14.11
N ILE A 371 12.03 -0.78 14.27
CA ILE A 371 12.03 0.42 13.44
C ILE A 371 13.19 1.35 13.82
N GLY A 372 13.50 1.43 15.11
CA GLY A 372 14.71 2.08 15.62
C GLY A 372 15.99 1.46 15.07
N GLU A 373 16.13 0.13 15.14
CA GLU A 373 17.28 -0.60 14.59
C GLU A 373 17.44 -0.35 13.07
N LEU A 374 16.31 -0.33 12.32
CA LEU A 374 16.32 0.03 10.91
C LEU A 374 16.74 1.49 10.68
N SER A 375 16.28 2.42 11.52
CA SER A 375 16.67 3.83 11.45
C SER A 375 18.16 4.03 11.70
N ASP A 376 18.73 3.30 12.66
CA ASP A 376 20.16 3.32 12.98
C ASP A 376 21.01 2.74 11.84
N ALA A 377 20.60 1.59 11.30
CA ALA A 377 21.25 1.00 10.12
C ALA A 377 21.21 1.96 8.91
N PHE A 378 20.08 2.65 8.73
CA PHE A 378 19.93 3.66 7.68
C PHE A 378 20.81 4.90 7.94
N ALA A 379 20.99 5.31 9.20
CA ALA A 379 21.90 6.39 9.58
C ALA A 379 23.35 6.09 9.18
N VAL A 380 23.82 4.88 9.49
CA VAL A 380 25.16 4.40 9.08
C VAL A 380 25.32 4.46 7.56
N MET A 381 24.29 4.06 6.81
CA MET A 381 24.31 4.14 5.34
C MET A 381 24.39 5.60 4.85
N VAL A 382 23.59 6.51 5.40
CA VAL A 382 23.60 7.94 5.04
C VAL A 382 24.99 8.53 5.24
N ASP A 383 25.61 8.29 6.39
CA ASP A 383 26.97 8.78 6.69
C ASP A 383 28.02 8.19 5.75
N LYS A 384 27.90 6.89 5.41
CA LYS A 384 28.82 6.24 4.49
C LYS A 384 28.72 6.82 3.08
N VAL A 385 27.52 7.03 2.57
CA VAL A 385 27.28 7.63 1.25
C VAL A 385 27.78 9.07 1.23
N ARG A 386 27.46 9.88 2.25
CA ARG A 386 27.96 11.26 2.38
C ARG A 386 29.49 11.33 2.40
N SER A 387 30.15 10.43 3.14
CA SER A 387 31.60 10.34 3.21
C SER A 387 32.21 9.97 1.85
N HIS A 388 31.63 9.00 1.15
CA HIS A 388 32.09 8.61 -0.18
C HIS A 388 31.92 9.72 -1.21
N THR A 389 30.79 10.44 -1.22
CA THR A 389 30.57 11.56 -2.15
C THR A 389 31.62 12.66 -1.96
N ARG A 390 31.95 13.03 -0.71
CA ARG A 390 33.01 14.02 -0.42
C ARG A 390 34.40 13.57 -0.89
N ASP A 391 34.74 12.30 -0.70
CA ASP A 391 36.03 11.76 -1.15
C ASP A 391 36.11 11.74 -2.69
N LEU A 392 35.02 11.39 -3.37
CA LEU A 392 34.91 11.46 -4.82
C LEU A 392 35.07 12.90 -5.35
N GLU A 393 34.40 13.88 -4.75
CA GLU A 393 34.52 15.29 -5.13
C GLU A 393 35.97 15.80 -5.00
N SER A 394 36.65 15.45 -3.89
CA SER A 394 38.06 15.77 -3.67
C SER A 394 38.96 15.17 -4.77
N ARG A 395 38.77 13.89 -5.09
CA ARG A 395 39.53 13.22 -6.16
C ARG A 395 39.25 13.80 -7.53
N VAL A 396 38.00 14.17 -7.83
CA VAL A 396 37.64 14.82 -9.09
C VAL A 396 38.33 16.17 -9.21
N GLN A 397 38.32 17.00 -8.15
CA GLN A 397 39.05 18.27 -8.15
C GLN A 397 40.56 18.08 -8.37
N GLU A 398 41.18 17.12 -7.68
CA GLU A 398 42.61 16.80 -7.85
C GLU A 398 42.94 16.37 -9.29
N ARG A 399 42.10 15.50 -9.88
CA ARG A 399 42.27 15.03 -11.27
C ARG A 399 42.09 16.14 -12.29
N THR A 400 41.08 17.00 -12.11
CA THR A 400 40.85 18.14 -13.00
C THR A 400 42.05 19.09 -12.96
N HIS A 401 42.60 19.37 -11.77
CA HIS A 401 43.78 20.22 -11.63
C HIS A 401 45.02 19.63 -12.33
N LYS A 402 45.27 18.33 -12.16
CA LYS A 402 46.37 17.62 -12.86
C LYS A 402 46.19 17.65 -14.38
N LEU A 403 44.96 17.50 -14.86
CA LEU A 403 44.66 17.53 -16.29
C LEU A 403 44.89 18.92 -16.89
N GLU A 404 44.43 19.98 -16.21
CA GLU A 404 44.66 21.36 -16.64
C GLU A 404 46.16 21.69 -16.72
N GLN A 405 46.94 21.22 -15.75
CA GLN A 405 48.39 21.41 -15.73
C GLN A 405 49.06 20.70 -16.91
N ALA A 406 48.76 19.42 -17.12
CA ALA A 406 49.30 18.66 -18.26
C ALA A 406 48.96 19.29 -19.62
N ASN A 407 47.74 19.83 -19.76
CA ASN A 407 47.31 20.48 -21.00
C ASN A 407 48.06 21.81 -21.23
N ARG A 408 48.32 22.58 -20.17
CA ARG A 408 49.15 23.81 -20.25
C ARG A 408 50.59 23.49 -20.64
N ASP A 409 51.18 22.44 -20.06
CA ASP A 409 52.55 22.02 -20.36
C ASP A 409 52.67 21.56 -21.82
N MET A 410 51.68 20.79 -22.31
CA MET A 410 51.61 20.35 -23.71
C MET A 410 51.51 21.54 -24.68
N ALA A 411 50.61 22.50 -24.42
CA ALA A 411 50.45 23.67 -25.26
C ALA A 411 51.68 24.59 -25.27
N SER A 412 52.46 24.61 -24.18
CA SER A 412 53.74 25.32 -24.10
C SER A 412 54.83 24.63 -24.93
N ALA A 413 54.95 23.31 -24.84
CA ALA A 413 55.91 22.54 -25.63
C ALA A 413 55.64 22.65 -27.13
N HIS A 414 54.38 22.54 -27.57
CA HIS A 414 54.01 22.68 -28.98
C HIS A 414 54.38 24.05 -29.57
N ARG A 415 54.17 25.13 -28.81
CA ARG A 415 54.58 26.48 -29.24
C ARG A 415 56.09 26.58 -29.43
N LYS A 416 56.88 26.11 -28.46
CA LYS A 416 58.35 26.13 -28.56
C LYS A 416 58.88 25.34 -29.76
N ILE A 417 58.25 24.20 -30.09
CA ILE A 417 58.64 23.39 -31.25
C ILE A 417 58.33 24.16 -32.54
N SER A 418 57.15 24.77 -32.64
CA SER A 418 56.74 25.53 -33.82
C SER A 418 57.67 26.72 -34.06
N ASP A 419 57.94 27.51 -33.01
CA ASP A 419 58.87 28.66 -33.08
C ASP A 419 60.28 28.24 -33.53
N SER A 420 60.75 27.05 -33.10
CA SER A 420 62.06 26.51 -33.50
C SER A 420 62.10 26.09 -34.98
N ILE A 421 61.01 25.54 -35.50
CA ILE A 421 60.90 25.14 -36.90
C ILE A 421 60.81 26.38 -37.80
N ASP A 422 60.05 27.40 -37.40
CA ASP A 422 59.99 28.68 -38.10
C ASP A 422 61.37 29.35 -38.17
N TYR A 423 62.12 29.31 -37.07
CA TYR A 423 63.51 29.78 -37.04
C TYR A 423 64.42 29.00 -37.99
N ALA A 424 64.27 27.67 -38.08
CA ALA A 424 65.03 26.85 -39.03
C ALA A 424 64.74 27.23 -40.49
N SER A 425 63.51 27.64 -40.82
CA SER A 425 63.14 28.12 -42.16
C SER A 425 63.86 29.41 -42.54
N LEU A 426 64.08 30.31 -41.59
CA LEU A 426 64.90 31.51 -41.82
C LEU A 426 66.35 31.13 -42.17
N ILE A 427 66.92 30.13 -41.50
CA ILE A 427 68.27 29.63 -41.81
C ILE A 427 68.28 29.03 -43.22
N GLN A 428 67.34 28.15 -43.57
CA GLN A 428 67.28 27.54 -44.89
C GLN A 428 67.08 28.56 -46.01
N ARG A 429 66.22 29.57 -45.82
CA ARG A 429 66.05 30.65 -46.82
C ARG A 429 67.32 31.48 -46.99
N SER A 430 68.13 31.63 -45.94
CA SER A 430 69.36 32.42 -46.01
C SER A 430 70.47 31.80 -46.86
N ILE A 431 70.44 30.49 -47.12
CA ILE A 431 71.41 29.83 -48.00
C ILE A 431 71.02 29.89 -49.49
N LEU A 432 69.78 30.25 -49.80
CA LEU A 432 69.30 30.30 -51.18
C LEU A 432 69.85 31.54 -51.91
N PRO A 433 70.29 31.42 -53.16
CA PRO A 433 70.95 32.50 -53.89
C PRO A 433 69.97 33.47 -54.57
N ASP A 434 68.86 33.82 -53.92
CA ASP A 434 67.82 34.72 -54.45
C ASP A 434 68.40 36.05 -54.95
N ARG A 435 69.25 36.70 -54.12
CA ARG A 435 69.86 37.99 -54.47
C ARG A 435 70.91 37.87 -55.58
N PRO A 436 71.92 36.98 -55.48
CA PRO A 436 72.88 36.79 -56.58
C PRO A 436 72.23 36.48 -57.93
N LEU A 437 71.19 35.63 -57.96
CA LEU A 437 70.45 35.32 -59.19
C LEU A 437 69.77 36.56 -59.78
N LEU A 438 69.09 37.35 -58.94
CA LEU A 438 68.42 38.57 -59.37
C LEU A 438 69.40 39.63 -59.87
N ASP A 439 70.50 39.84 -59.15
CA ASP A 439 71.50 40.87 -59.47
C ASP A 439 72.26 40.54 -60.77
N THR A 440 72.53 39.26 -61.05
CA THR A 440 73.30 38.85 -62.24
C THR A 440 72.43 38.53 -63.46
N LEU A 441 71.32 37.80 -63.28
CA LEU A 441 70.49 37.33 -64.40
C LEU A 441 69.22 38.14 -64.62
N GLY A 442 68.76 38.93 -63.64
CA GLY A 442 67.53 39.73 -63.77
C GLY A 442 66.34 38.89 -64.25
N ASP A 443 65.67 39.32 -65.32
CA ASP A 443 64.55 38.60 -65.95
C ASP A 443 64.96 37.32 -66.72
N GLY A 444 66.27 37.05 -66.84
CA GLY A 444 66.86 35.85 -67.44
C GLY A 444 66.77 34.60 -66.54
N HIS A 445 66.12 34.69 -65.38
CA HIS A 445 65.81 33.53 -64.53
C HIS A 445 64.43 33.61 -63.87
N ALA A 446 63.92 32.48 -63.41
CA ALA A 446 62.82 32.42 -62.45
C ALA A 446 62.93 31.15 -61.59
N VAL A 447 62.47 31.22 -60.34
CA VAL A 447 62.50 30.07 -59.42
C VAL A 447 61.13 29.82 -58.82
N LEU A 448 60.65 28.58 -58.91
CA LEU A 448 59.54 28.06 -58.12
C LEU A 448 60.13 27.16 -57.03
N TRP A 449 60.15 27.63 -55.79
CA TRP A 449 60.61 26.86 -54.64
C TRP A 449 59.49 26.83 -53.59
N ARG A 450 58.99 25.62 -53.29
CA ARG A 450 57.86 25.40 -52.38
C ARG A 450 58.12 24.15 -51.54
N PRO A 451 58.64 24.31 -50.31
CA PRO A 451 58.74 23.20 -49.37
C PRO A 451 57.37 22.59 -49.05
N ARG A 452 57.35 21.31 -48.71
CA ARG A 452 56.16 20.56 -48.32
C ARG A 452 55.69 20.92 -46.91
N ASP A 453 56.65 21.05 -45.99
CA ASP A 453 56.46 21.53 -44.62
C ASP A 453 56.98 22.98 -44.50
N VAL A 454 57.28 23.47 -43.29
CA VAL A 454 57.86 24.83 -43.11
C VAL A 454 59.32 24.93 -43.64
N VAL A 455 60.00 23.78 -43.68
CA VAL A 455 61.35 23.56 -44.23
C VAL A 455 61.36 22.28 -45.06
N GLY A 456 62.24 22.18 -46.06
CA GLY A 456 62.29 21.07 -47.03
C GLY A 456 63.69 20.47 -47.23
N GLY A 457 63.82 19.42 -48.03
CA GLY A 457 65.10 18.88 -48.50
C GLY A 457 65.65 19.60 -49.74
N ASP A 458 64.79 20.27 -50.49
CA ASP A 458 65.15 20.95 -51.73
C ASP A 458 65.86 22.30 -51.55
N PHE A 459 66.84 22.57 -52.40
CA PHE A 459 67.39 23.91 -52.63
C PHE A 459 67.89 24.07 -54.07
N TYR A 460 68.25 25.31 -54.41
CA TYR A 460 68.86 25.64 -55.68
C TYR A 460 70.10 26.49 -55.44
N LEU A 461 70.97 26.53 -56.44
CA LEU A 461 72.30 27.09 -56.34
C LEU A 461 72.64 27.93 -57.57
N PHE A 462 73.40 28.98 -57.32
CA PHE A 462 73.90 29.90 -58.34
C PHE A 462 75.26 30.45 -57.90
N ARG A 463 76.21 30.45 -58.84
CA ARG A 463 77.53 31.06 -58.70
C ARG A 463 77.98 31.63 -60.04
N GLU A 464 78.55 32.82 -60.01
CA GLU A 464 79.41 33.29 -61.09
C GLU A 464 80.80 32.68 -60.87
N LEU A 465 81.25 31.84 -61.81
CA LEU A 465 82.51 31.09 -61.69
C LEU A 465 83.69 31.92 -62.23
N ALA A 466 83.46 32.63 -63.32
CA ALA A 466 84.34 33.61 -63.94
C ALA A 466 83.49 34.62 -64.73
N GLU A 467 84.10 35.65 -65.28
CA GLU A 467 83.40 36.61 -66.14
C GLU A 467 82.71 35.86 -67.29
N GLN A 468 81.39 36.03 -67.41
CA GLN A 468 80.56 35.36 -68.43
C GLN A 468 80.44 33.82 -68.30
N GLN A 469 80.79 33.24 -67.15
CA GLN A 469 80.59 31.83 -66.83
C GLN A 469 79.74 31.66 -65.54
N TYR A 470 78.60 31.00 -65.68
CA TYR A 470 77.62 30.86 -64.59
C TYR A 470 77.34 29.39 -64.27
N LEU A 471 77.27 29.05 -62.98
CA LEU A 471 76.77 27.77 -62.50
C LEU A 471 75.35 27.95 -61.99
N LEU A 472 74.43 27.10 -62.44
CA LEU A 472 73.07 26.96 -61.95
C LEU A 472 72.81 25.53 -61.52
N GLY A 473 71.96 25.32 -60.52
CA GLY A 473 71.55 23.97 -60.17
C GLY A 473 70.37 23.88 -59.22
N VAL A 474 69.81 22.68 -59.17
CA VAL A 474 68.79 22.29 -58.18
C VAL A 474 69.23 20.99 -57.52
N VAL A 475 68.89 20.84 -56.25
CA VAL A 475 69.26 19.69 -55.42
C VAL A 475 68.06 19.32 -54.57
N ASP A 476 67.78 18.03 -54.51
CA ASP A 476 66.73 17.40 -53.72
C ASP A 476 67.39 16.40 -52.77
N CYS A 477 67.32 16.69 -51.47
CA CYS A 477 67.88 15.84 -50.44
C CYS A 477 66.83 14.86 -49.91
N ALA A 478 67.23 13.63 -49.61
CA ALA A 478 66.32 12.63 -49.08
C ALA A 478 65.60 13.08 -47.80
N GLY A 479 64.27 12.98 -47.86
CA GLY A 479 63.38 13.34 -46.77
C GLY A 479 62.96 14.82 -46.83
N HIS A 480 61.79 15.11 -46.27
CA HIS A 480 61.23 16.45 -46.17
C HIS A 480 61.24 16.92 -44.70
N GLY A 481 60.83 18.16 -44.44
CA GLY A 481 60.75 18.69 -43.07
C GLY A 481 62.13 18.88 -42.45
N VAL A 482 62.21 18.80 -41.11
CA VAL A 482 63.45 19.13 -40.37
C VAL A 482 64.66 18.26 -40.77
N PRO A 483 64.55 16.93 -40.96
CA PRO A 483 65.68 16.12 -41.41
C PRO A 483 66.17 16.49 -42.82
N GLY A 484 65.24 16.74 -43.75
CA GLY A 484 65.57 17.20 -45.10
C GLY A 484 66.32 18.53 -45.07
N ALA A 485 65.84 19.48 -44.27
CA ALA A 485 66.46 20.81 -44.13
C ALA A 485 67.90 20.77 -43.58
N LEU A 486 68.19 19.83 -42.67
CA LEU A 486 69.56 19.61 -42.19
C LEU A 486 70.44 19.01 -43.30
N MET A 487 69.90 18.12 -44.12
CA MET A 487 70.62 17.58 -45.28
C MET A 487 70.91 18.67 -46.33
N THR A 488 69.98 19.59 -46.56
CA THR A 488 70.18 20.78 -47.42
C THR A 488 71.41 21.59 -46.99
N MET A 489 71.61 21.80 -45.68
CA MET A 489 72.77 22.54 -45.17
C MET A 489 74.09 21.81 -45.44
N LEU A 490 74.13 20.49 -45.24
CA LEU A 490 75.31 19.66 -45.53
C LEU A 490 75.60 19.61 -47.04
N ALA A 491 74.57 19.39 -47.84
CA ALA A 491 74.64 19.39 -49.30
C ALA A 491 75.16 20.73 -49.84
N HIS A 492 74.61 21.85 -49.37
CA HIS A 492 75.04 23.18 -49.76
C HIS A 492 76.51 23.44 -49.41
N ALA A 493 76.96 23.01 -48.23
CA ALA A 493 78.37 23.15 -47.82
C ALA A 493 79.30 22.28 -48.70
N ALA A 494 78.95 21.02 -48.93
CA ALA A 494 79.73 20.10 -49.75
C ALA A 494 79.83 20.56 -51.21
N LEU A 495 78.70 20.98 -51.81
CA LEU A 495 78.66 21.53 -53.16
C LEU A 495 79.45 22.84 -53.25
N SER A 496 79.30 23.76 -52.29
CA SER A 496 80.06 25.01 -52.29
C SER A 496 81.57 24.76 -52.23
N GLN A 497 82.01 23.75 -51.47
CA GLN A 497 83.41 23.35 -51.44
C GLN A 497 83.85 22.71 -52.76
N ALA A 498 83.08 21.77 -53.32
CA ALA A 498 83.39 21.12 -54.58
C ALA A 498 83.50 22.12 -55.75
N ILE A 499 82.61 23.11 -55.79
CA ILE A 499 82.63 24.18 -56.82
C ILE A 499 83.93 24.98 -56.76
N GLY A 500 84.50 25.20 -55.56
CA GLY A 500 85.79 25.90 -55.40
C GLY A 500 87.03 25.06 -55.73
N GLU A 501 86.90 23.73 -55.77
CA GLU A 501 88.01 22.78 -55.99
C GLU A 501 88.08 22.26 -57.44
N CYS A 502 86.99 22.37 -58.21
CA CYS A 502 86.87 21.81 -59.55
C CYS A 502 86.93 22.87 -60.67
N PRO A 503 87.28 22.50 -61.92
CA PRO A 503 87.22 23.38 -63.07
C PRO A 503 85.80 23.93 -63.33
N ALA A 504 85.72 25.16 -63.83
CA ALA A 504 84.46 25.87 -64.01
C ALA A 504 83.52 25.24 -65.07
N ASP A 505 84.07 24.49 -66.02
CA ASP A 505 83.38 23.85 -67.14
C ASP A 505 83.07 22.35 -66.91
N ASP A 506 83.27 21.86 -65.69
CA ASP A 506 83.12 20.43 -65.34
C ASP A 506 82.13 20.16 -64.19
N PRO A 507 80.81 20.24 -64.45
CA PRO A 507 79.79 19.94 -63.45
C PRO A 507 79.83 18.46 -63.00
N ALA A 508 80.30 17.53 -63.84
CA ALA A 508 80.47 16.12 -63.45
C ALA A 508 81.55 15.97 -62.36
N ALA A 509 82.68 16.66 -62.49
CA ALA A 509 83.71 16.70 -61.44
C ALA A 509 83.17 17.32 -60.14
N MET A 510 82.37 18.38 -60.24
CA MET A 510 81.72 19.00 -59.07
C MET A 510 80.77 18.03 -58.36
N LEU A 511 79.96 17.26 -59.10
CA LEU A 511 79.10 16.23 -58.53
C LEU A 511 79.91 15.09 -57.90
N GLN A 512 80.94 14.59 -58.58
CA GLN A 512 81.80 13.53 -58.06
C GLN A 512 82.47 13.95 -56.76
N ARG A 513 83.03 15.16 -56.72
CA ARG A 513 83.69 15.71 -55.55
C ARG A 513 82.72 15.97 -54.39
N SER A 514 81.52 16.44 -54.70
CA SER A 514 80.46 16.60 -53.71
C SER A 514 80.05 15.27 -53.08
N ASP A 515 79.93 14.20 -53.88
CA ASP A 515 79.62 12.84 -53.39
C ASP A 515 80.68 12.36 -52.39
N GLU A 516 81.97 12.56 -52.69
CA GLU A 516 83.08 12.21 -51.80
C GLU A 516 83.02 12.96 -50.46
N ILE A 517 82.81 14.28 -50.51
CA ILE A 517 82.73 15.13 -49.33
C ILE A 517 81.55 14.71 -48.45
N LEU A 518 80.37 14.52 -49.06
CA LEU A 518 79.15 14.10 -48.35
C LEU A 518 79.29 12.74 -47.69
N ARG A 519 79.86 11.76 -48.41
CA ARG A 519 80.17 10.45 -47.82
C ARG A 519 81.11 10.62 -46.64
N GLY A 520 82.16 11.43 -46.75
CA GLY A 520 83.07 11.73 -45.65
C GLY A 520 82.36 12.29 -44.43
N MET A 521 81.48 13.28 -44.61
CA MET A 521 80.69 13.89 -43.52
C MET A 521 79.73 12.90 -42.83
N LEU A 522 79.21 11.91 -43.56
CA LEU A 522 78.19 10.96 -43.08
C LEU A 522 78.75 9.62 -42.58
N SER A 523 80.00 9.29 -42.88
CA SER A 523 80.60 7.96 -42.68
C SER A 523 80.85 7.57 -41.22
N ASP A 524 81.05 8.54 -40.32
CA ASP A 524 81.57 8.30 -38.97
C ASP A 524 80.51 7.94 -37.91
N THR A 525 79.22 7.91 -38.27
CA THR A 525 78.15 7.64 -37.30
C THR A 525 77.34 6.37 -37.62
N PRO A 526 77.37 5.32 -36.76
CA PRO A 526 76.67 4.06 -37.00
C PRO A 526 75.15 4.21 -37.20
N GLN A 527 74.54 5.26 -36.65
CA GLN A 527 73.11 5.54 -36.80
C GLN A 527 72.72 6.02 -38.22
N PHE A 528 73.63 6.59 -39.01
CA PHE A 528 73.29 7.06 -40.38
C PHE A 528 73.09 5.92 -41.39
N ARG A 529 73.48 4.68 -41.07
CA ARG A 529 73.29 3.53 -41.98
C ARG A 529 71.83 3.16 -42.23
N SER A 530 70.91 3.64 -41.38
CA SER A 530 69.46 3.45 -41.52
C SER A 530 68.70 4.70 -41.99
N LEU A 531 69.36 5.85 -42.12
CA LEU A 531 68.74 7.07 -42.63
C LEU A 531 68.89 7.14 -44.16
N ALA A 532 67.88 7.69 -44.84
CA ALA A 532 68.00 8.06 -46.23
C ALA A 532 68.85 9.34 -46.32
N THR A 533 70.05 9.24 -46.88
CA THR A 533 71.00 10.36 -47.01
C THR A 533 71.30 10.71 -48.47
N SER A 534 70.66 10.02 -49.41
CA SER A 534 70.87 10.25 -50.84
C SER A 534 70.36 11.63 -51.23
N MET A 535 70.95 12.22 -52.27
CA MET A 535 70.44 13.46 -52.84
C MET A 535 70.54 13.45 -54.36
N ASP A 536 69.50 13.92 -55.00
CA ASP A 536 69.42 14.15 -56.42
C ASP A 536 69.92 15.57 -56.71
N ALA A 537 70.69 15.76 -57.76
CA ALA A 537 71.26 17.07 -58.09
C ALA A 537 71.37 17.27 -59.60
N GLY A 538 71.15 18.48 -60.09
CA GLY A 538 71.40 18.85 -61.48
C GLY A 538 72.22 20.13 -61.52
N LEU A 539 73.40 20.07 -62.14
CA LEU A 539 74.33 21.20 -62.27
C LEU A 539 74.50 21.57 -63.74
N VAL A 540 74.42 22.87 -64.02
CA VAL A 540 74.56 23.46 -65.35
C VAL A 540 75.60 24.56 -65.29
N CYS A 541 76.71 24.39 -66.01
CA CYS A 541 77.65 25.48 -66.28
C CYS A 541 77.33 26.10 -67.64
N VAL A 542 77.10 27.40 -67.66
CA VAL A 542 76.81 28.20 -68.86
C VAL A 542 78.02 29.03 -69.18
N ASP A 543 78.61 28.80 -70.35
CA ASP A 543 79.69 29.61 -70.90
C ASP A 543 79.13 30.50 -72.02
N MET A 544 79.00 31.80 -71.73
CA MET A 544 78.47 32.77 -72.68
C MET A 544 79.48 33.12 -73.79
N GLN A 545 80.79 32.99 -73.54
CA GLN A 545 81.83 33.27 -74.52
C GLN A 545 81.90 32.16 -75.57
N ALA A 546 81.89 30.90 -75.13
CA ALA A 546 81.86 29.73 -76.01
C ALA A 546 80.46 29.45 -76.59
N ARG A 547 79.42 30.10 -76.04
CA ARG A 547 78.00 29.79 -76.28
C ARG A 547 77.73 28.29 -76.11
N GLN A 548 78.15 27.73 -74.98
CA GLN A 548 77.99 26.32 -74.64
C GLN A 548 77.41 26.16 -73.24
N ILE A 549 76.62 25.11 -73.06
CA ILE A 549 76.14 24.65 -71.77
C ILE A 549 76.72 23.27 -71.50
N HIS A 550 77.31 23.11 -70.32
CA HIS A 550 77.78 21.85 -69.78
C HIS A 550 76.81 21.42 -68.67
N PHE A 551 76.25 20.23 -68.78
CA PHE A 551 75.30 19.69 -67.81
C PHE A 551 75.78 18.37 -67.26
N SER A 552 75.67 18.20 -65.94
CA SER A 552 75.71 16.89 -65.31
C SER A 552 74.64 16.79 -64.24
N GLY A 553 74.04 15.61 -64.10
CA GLY A 553 72.99 15.38 -63.13
C GLY A 553 73.14 14.03 -62.44
N ALA A 554 72.73 13.98 -61.18
CA ALA A 554 72.45 12.81 -60.37
C ALA A 554 70.92 12.70 -60.24
N LYS A 555 70.28 11.82 -61.02
CA LYS A 555 68.82 11.62 -61.15
C LYS A 555 67.98 12.83 -61.64
N ILE A 556 68.49 14.05 -61.57
CA ILE A 556 67.86 15.24 -62.16
C ILE A 556 68.27 15.36 -63.63
N SER A 557 67.33 15.80 -64.48
CA SER A 557 67.57 16.02 -65.91
C SER A 557 67.44 17.49 -66.27
N LEU A 558 68.21 17.95 -67.24
CA LEU A 558 68.04 19.27 -67.84
C LEU A 558 67.05 19.16 -69.00
N TYR A 559 65.99 19.96 -68.94
CA TYR A 559 65.06 20.14 -70.05
C TYR A 559 65.34 21.46 -70.75
N TYR A 560 65.12 21.54 -72.05
CA TYR A 560 65.17 22.80 -72.78
C TYR A 560 64.22 22.82 -73.98
N SER A 561 63.77 24.02 -74.34
CA SER A 561 62.76 24.20 -75.38
C SER A 561 62.86 25.55 -76.06
N ASP A 562 62.61 25.58 -77.35
CA ASP A 562 62.45 26.76 -78.21
C ASP A 562 60.97 27.12 -78.46
N GLY A 563 60.03 26.38 -77.86
CA GLY A 563 58.59 26.51 -78.08
C GLY A 563 58.00 25.57 -79.13
N GLU A 564 58.83 24.94 -79.96
CA GLU A 564 58.39 23.94 -80.94
C GLU A 564 58.51 22.52 -80.37
N GLN A 565 59.65 22.21 -79.75
CA GLN A 565 59.93 20.90 -79.16
C GLN A 565 60.58 21.02 -77.77
N VAL A 566 60.55 19.94 -77.01
CA VAL A 566 61.25 19.83 -75.72
C VAL A 566 62.27 18.73 -75.82
N GLU A 567 63.52 19.08 -75.56
CA GLU A 567 64.64 18.17 -75.50
C GLU A 567 65.06 17.96 -74.05
N ARG A 568 65.70 16.82 -73.77
CA ARG A 568 66.10 16.41 -72.42
C ARG A 568 67.50 15.83 -72.44
N LEU A 569 68.37 16.37 -71.59
CA LEU A 569 69.63 15.72 -71.20
C LEU A 569 69.39 14.92 -69.92
N PRO A 570 69.46 13.57 -69.97
CA PRO A 570 69.22 12.76 -68.78
C PRO A 570 70.38 12.87 -67.80
N GLY A 571 70.07 12.95 -66.52
CA GLY A 571 71.06 12.75 -65.45
C GLY A 571 71.47 11.28 -65.32
N GLY A 572 72.58 11.06 -64.62
CA GLY A 572 73.03 9.74 -64.17
C GLY A 572 71.97 9.06 -63.31
N ARG A 573 71.96 7.72 -63.32
CA ARG A 573 70.95 6.90 -62.62
C ARG A 573 71.15 6.82 -61.10
N ARG A 574 72.22 7.42 -60.58
CA ARG A 574 72.62 7.36 -59.17
C ARG A 574 72.53 8.74 -58.56
N ALA A 575 72.02 8.79 -57.33
CA ALA A 575 72.04 9.97 -56.48
C ALA A 575 73.44 10.13 -55.84
N LEU A 576 73.77 11.34 -55.41
CA LEU A 576 74.89 11.55 -54.50
C LEU A 576 74.55 10.90 -53.14
N ALA A 577 75.57 10.49 -52.40
CA ALA A 577 75.49 9.78 -51.14
C ALA A 577 74.57 8.52 -51.16
N ASP A 578 74.31 7.94 -52.34
CA ASP A 578 73.63 6.64 -52.48
C ASP A 578 74.52 5.51 -51.92
N LYS A 579 73.93 4.36 -51.59
CA LYS A 579 74.66 3.17 -51.10
C LYS A 579 75.76 2.71 -52.05
N ARG A 580 75.61 2.96 -53.35
CA ARG A 580 76.63 2.70 -54.37
C ARG A 580 77.18 4.03 -54.88
N VAL A 581 78.49 4.08 -55.10
CA VAL A 581 79.16 5.24 -55.71
C VAL A 581 78.62 5.42 -57.14
N GLY A 582 78.26 6.66 -57.48
CA GLY A 582 77.81 7.03 -58.82
C GLY A 582 78.97 7.41 -59.72
N GLU A 583 78.74 7.35 -61.03
CA GLU A 583 79.64 7.93 -62.04
C GLU A 583 78.87 9.01 -62.80
N TYR A 584 79.41 10.23 -62.82
CA TYR A 584 78.80 11.40 -63.44
C TYR A 584 79.57 11.79 -64.70
N HIS A 585 78.85 12.22 -65.73
CA HIS A 585 79.41 12.58 -67.03
C HIS A 585 78.82 13.91 -67.49
N ASN A 586 79.59 14.71 -68.22
CA ASN A 586 79.11 15.95 -68.82
C ASN A 586 78.41 15.68 -70.15
N ALA A 587 77.26 16.30 -70.34
CA ALA A 587 76.61 16.46 -71.62
C ALA A 587 76.74 17.93 -72.04
N GLN A 588 76.95 18.17 -73.33
CA GLN A 588 77.08 19.51 -73.90
C GLN A 588 75.89 19.84 -74.79
N VAL A 589 75.43 21.08 -74.72
CA VAL A 589 74.41 21.62 -75.63
C VAL A 589 74.79 23.06 -76.01
N ALA A 590 74.69 23.38 -77.30
CA ALA A 590 74.95 24.73 -77.77
C ALA A 590 73.93 25.73 -77.22
N LEU A 591 74.41 26.90 -76.80
CA LEU A 591 73.59 27.99 -76.32
C LEU A 591 73.05 28.78 -77.53
N HIS A 592 71.75 28.63 -77.78
CA HIS A 592 71.03 29.36 -78.82
C HIS A 592 70.04 30.34 -78.21
N ASP A 593 69.89 31.48 -78.88
CA ASP A 593 68.91 32.51 -78.58
C ASP A 593 67.50 31.89 -78.59
N ASN A 594 66.59 32.39 -77.76
CA ASN A 594 65.21 31.90 -77.61
C ASN A 594 65.04 30.46 -77.06
N ARG A 595 66.08 29.84 -76.48
CA ARG A 595 65.93 28.57 -75.74
C ARG A 595 65.80 28.81 -74.24
N THR A 596 64.71 28.30 -73.67
CA THR A 596 64.53 28.29 -72.22
C THR A 596 64.95 26.93 -71.66
N PHE A 597 65.70 26.95 -70.57
CA PHE A 597 66.22 25.78 -69.88
C PHE A 597 65.53 25.62 -68.51
N TYR A 598 65.35 24.37 -68.10
CA TYR A 598 64.60 24.00 -66.91
C TYR A 598 65.29 22.87 -66.15
N LEU A 599 65.54 23.12 -64.87
CA LEU A 599 65.87 22.10 -63.88
C LEU A 599 64.70 21.95 -62.92
N CYS A 600 64.31 20.72 -62.62
CA CYS A 600 63.17 20.43 -61.76
C CYS A 600 63.45 19.21 -60.88
N THR A 601 63.10 19.30 -59.61
CA THR A 601 63.07 18.17 -58.67
C THR A 601 61.82 17.32 -58.92
N ASP A 602 61.79 16.09 -58.39
CA ASP A 602 60.71 15.15 -58.71
C ASP A 602 59.36 15.55 -58.10
N GLY A 603 59.34 16.35 -57.04
CA GLY A 603 58.11 16.77 -56.36
C GLY A 603 57.08 17.46 -57.26
N PHE A 604 57.52 18.20 -58.30
CA PHE A 604 56.58 18.75 -59.29
C PHE A 604 55.93 17.63 -60.13
N LEU A 605 56.74 16.66 -60.60
CA LEU A 605 56.29 15.57 -61.46
C LEU A 605 55.46 14.53 -60.69
N ASP A 606 55.78 14.33 -59.42
CA ASP A 606 55.19 13.32 -58.54
C ASP A 606 54.00 13.83 -57.73
N GLN A 607 53.71 15.14 -57.82
CA GLN A 607 52.54 15.76 -57.20
C GLN A 607 51.27 15.04 -57.65
N ALA A 608 50.60 14.41 -56.68
CA ALA A 608 49.32 13.74 -56.90
C ALA A 608 48.23 14.76 -57.19
N GLY A 609 47.37 14.44 -58.16
CA GLY A 609 46.30 15.33 -58.58
C GLY A 609 45.44 14.76 -59.72
N GLY A 610 44.56 15.61 -60.25
CA GLY A 610 43.53 15.25 -61.24
C GLY A 610 42.50 14.27 -60.69
N ASP A 611 41.62 13.78 -61.57
CA ASP A 611 40.47 12.95 -61.15
C ASP A 611 40.85 11.58 -60.57
N GLN A 612 42.06 11.10 -60.84
CA GLN A 612 42.53 9.77 -60.44
C GLN A 612 43.68 9.80 -59.43
N GLY A 613 44.13 10.99 -58.99
CA GLY A 613 45.21 11.13 -58.00
C GLY A 613 46.59 10.67 -58.49
N PHE A 614 46.83 10.61 -59.81
CA PHE A 614 48.14 10.28 -60.36
C PHE A 614 49.11 11.45 -60.26
N GLY A 615 50.43 11.18 -60.30
CA GLY A 615 51.45 12.21 -60.45
C GLY A 615 51.23 13.08 -61.68
N PHE A 616 51.65 14.34 -61.64
CA PHE A 616 51.58 15.28 -62.77
C PHE A 616 52.18 14.66 -64.04
N GLY A 617 53.33 14.01 -63.89
CA GLY A 617 53.94 13.12 -64.87
C GLY A 617 54.70 13.81 -65.99
N ASN A 618 55.63 13.06 -66.60
CA ASN A 618 56.56 13.56 -67.61
C ASN A 618 55.87 14.14 -68.87
N ASN A 619 54.78 13.52 -69.34
CA ASN A 619 54.11 13.96 -70.58
C ASN A 619 53.44 15.33 -70.43
N ARG A 620 52.76 15.58 -69.31
CA ARG A 620 52.14 16.89 -69.02
C ARG A 620 53.21 17.93 -68.76
N PHE A 621 54.28 17.55 -68.07
CA PHE A 621 55.41 18.43 -67.82
C PHE A 621 56.07 18.89 -69.13
N ALA A 622 56.46 17.96 -70.01
CA ALA A 622 57.05 18.31 -71.30
C ALA A 622 56.13 19.20 -72.14
N ASP A 623 54.83 18.88 -72.25
CA ASP A 623 53.92 19.72 -73.02
C ASP A 623 53.70 21.11 -72.38
N MET A 624 53.73 21.20 -71.05
CA MET A 624 53.71 22.48 -70.33
C MET A 624 54.96 23.32 -70.64
N LEU A 625 56.16 22.73 -70.64
CA LEU A 625 57.38 23.45 -71.02
C LEU A 625 57.30 23.96 -72.46
N ARG A 626 56.91 23.09 -73.40
CA ARG A 626 56.81 23.41 -74.82
C ARG A 626 55.91 24.60 -75.09
N ARG A 627 54.69 24.61 -74.52
CA ARG A 627 53.68 25.65 -74.78
C ARG A 627 54.09 27.04 -74.30
N HIS A 628 54.95 27.12 -73.29
CA HIS A 628 55.24 28.39 -72.60
C HIS A 628 56.69 28.84 -72.76
N ALA A 629 57.54 28.07 -73.45
CA ALA A 629 58.99 28.34 -73.51
C ALA A 629 59.38 29.72 -74.06
N SER A 630 58.54 30.32 -74.91
CA SER A 630 58.76 31.65 -75.48
C SER A 630 58.25 32.81 -74.60
N LEU A 631 57.47 32.53 -73.55
CA LEU A 631 56.96 33.57 -72.64
C LEU A 631 58.07 34.13 -71.74
N PRO A 632 57.88 35.30 -71.11
CA PRO A 632 58.75 35.78 -70.04
C PRO A 632 58.84 34.77 -68.89
N LEU A 633 60.04 34.54 -68.34
CA LEU A 633 60.27 33.48 -67.33
C LEU A 633 59.43 33.67 -66.05
N ALA A 634 59.21 34.91 -65.63
CA ALA A 634 58.33 35.23 -64.50
C ALA A 634 56.87 34.79 -64.76
N GLU A 635 56.38 34.96 -66.00
CA GLU A 635 55.05 34.52 -66.40
C GLU A 635 54.98 33.00 -66.49
N GLN A 636 56.01 32.35 -67.06
CA GLN A 636 56.12 30.89 -67.07
C GLN A 636 56.04 30.31 -65.66
N LYS A 637 56.83 30.84 -64.71
CA LYS A 637 56.80 30.42 -63.30
C LYS A 637 55.39 30.49 -62.70
N ASN A 638 54.68 31.60 -62.91
CA ASN A 638 53.33 31.77 -62.39
C ASN A 638 52.36 30.76 -63.03
N ILE A 639 52.42 30.59 -64.36
CA ILE A 639 51.60 29.60 -65.07
C ILE A 639 51.88 28.18 -64.58
N PHE A 640 53.15 27.83 -64.34
CA PHE A 640 53.52 26.50 -63.86
C PHE A 640 53.01 26.27 -62.43
N SER A 641 53.14 27.27 -61.56
CA SER A 641 52.60 27.22 -60.20
C SER A 641 51.08 27.05 -60.20
N ASP A 642 50.35 27.83 -61.00
CA ASP A 642 48.89 27.76 -61.11
C ASP A 642 48.41 26.47 -61.78
N THR A 643 49.16 25.95 -62.74
CA THR A 643 48.87 24.67 -63.41
C THR A 643 49.02 23.52 -62.42
N LEU A 644 50.08 23.54 -61.61
CA LEU A 644 50.30 22.54 -60.58
C LEU A 644 49.26 22.64 -59.46
N ALA A 645 48.91 23.84 -59.00
CA ALA A 645 47.88 24.05 -57.98
C ALA A 645 46.50 23.55 -58.44
N ARG A 646 46.13 23.82 -59.70
CA ARG A 646 44.88 23.30 -60.30
C ARG A 646 44.91 21.77 -60.45
N TYR A 647 46.05 21.20 -60.81
CA TYR A 647 46.17 19.75 -60.90
C TYR A 647 46.09 19.11 -59.51
N GLN A 648 46.79 19.67 -58.52
CA GLN A 648 46.82 19.21 -57.14
C GLN A 648 45.44 19.20 -56.48
N GLY A 649 44.62 20.25 -56.64
CA GLY A 649 43.30 20.33 -56.01
C GLY A 649 43.36 20.16 -54.49
N ASP A 650 42.54 19.26 -53.94
CA ASP A 650 42.49 18.97 -52.51
C ASP A 650 43.57 17.97 -52.02
N TYR A 651 44.42 17.46 -52.92
CA TYR A 651 45.51 16.57 -52.53
C TYR A 651 46.60 17.34 -51.77
N LEU A 652 47.17 16.70 -50.74
CA LEU A 652 48.32 17.24 -50.03
C LEU A 652 49.53 17.33 -50.96
N GLN A 653 50.39 18.32 -50.70
CA GLN A 653 51.69 18.36 -51.35
C GLN A 653 52.49 17.12 -50.94
N ARG A 654 53.00 16.39 -51.94
CA ARG A 654 53.57 15.06 -51.70
C ARG A 654 55.04 15.14 -51.27
N ASP A 655 55.78 16.04 -51.89
CA ASP A 655 57.20 16.29 -51.63
C ASP A 655 57.57 17.77 -51.81
N ASP A 656 58.80 18.15 -51.51
CA ASP A 656 59.33 19.48 -51.80
C ASP A 656 59.36 19.75 -53.31
N ILE A 657 59.10 20.99 -53.73
CA ILE A 657 58.97 21.33 -55.16
C ILE A 657 59.93 22.44 -55.51
N THR A 658 60.87 22.15 -56.41
CA THR A 658 61.83 23.12 -56.90
C THR A 658 61.97 23.06 -58.40
N MET A 659 61.84 24.22 -59.03
CA MET A 659 62.05 24.39 -60.46
C MET A 659 62.80 25.69 -60.73
N LEU A 660 63.97 25.57 -61.36
CA LEU A 660 64.81 26.69 -61.78
C LEU A 660 64.73 26.82 -63.30
N LEU A 661 64.28 28.00 -63.74
CA LEU A 661 64.14 28.38 -65.14
C LEU A 661 65.21 29.41 -65.46
N PHE A 662 65.87 29.28 -66.61
CA PHE A 662 66.82 30.28 -67.09
C PHE A 662 66.85 30.36 -68.60
N ARG A 663 67.14 31.55 -69.11
CA ARG A 663 67.29 31.85 -70.54
C ARG A 663 68.38 32.90 -70.72
N PHE A 664 69.23 32.67 -71.71
CA PHE A 664 70.28 33.60 -72.11
C PHE A 664 70.05 33.91 -73.59
N ASP A 665 69.89 35.19 -73.90
CA ASP A 665 69.71 35.68 -75.27
C ASP A 665 71.07 35.99 -75.90
#